data_AF-A0A099KX91-F1
#
_entry.id   AF-A0A099KX91-F1
#
_cell.length_a   1.000
_cell.length_b   1.000
_cell.length_c   1.000
_cell.angle_alpha   90.00
_cell.angle_beta   90.00
_cell.angle_gamma   90.00
#
_symmetry.space_group_name_H-M   'P 1'
#
loop_
_entity.id
_entity.type
_entity.pdbx_description
1 polymer ?
#
loop_
_entity_poly.entity_id
_entity_poly.type
_entity_poly.pdbx_seq_one_letter_code
_entity_poly.pdbx_strand_id
1 'polypeptide(L)'
;MTIKDQAENDAVITGVSNTSEKTDIANQDNNSNQSSVEAKTVFRKPLSVSEKATIESASSDSAHVAIDVQSDAKTVFRKPISKSKAEDIAKAVALAKKNNATEHESVGNQAAVDSDKTVFSPRPITKATVQPDDATIISPDTVDSDKTIFSPRVPPQVAKTAVTNEVVPEATTTGPVVDDATRFSPSSFSPALSPISGSLNTSSPTNDTQGSALDLISSQGSAQNNSQASAQGSTQRAAQAIDESLAQSTDSAAKADSKILKGRFLLEDILGIGGMGVVYKAKDLLKVEAQDRDPYIAIKVLSEEFRTHPEAFISLQREAKKAQHIANQNTVKVYDFDRDGDVVFMTMEYMIGQPLDQMVKQYHATGLPRSEALHILQGMSLALIHAHNEDIVHSDLKPGNVFVTENGTAKIFDFGIARAVQKIDRSQSEQDRTVFDAGNLGALTPAYASREMLLGQVPDVRDDIYALGCIAYEMLTGDHPFTRLPADEAYDKKLKPKRIQGIKKRYWKAIESALAFERKDRIVSVEAFYNEITEKKKANGLLGVTFAVAVAASGFAYYEYTKLEEPKVSQAELMTQLEFKIRYQVLQENIERFIASPSFSTEWQGSLWEEIQSLANLFPEKPTPWYFSKREEIYQLYLGKITAAISTVNFSRANALINNASRYSDDLSKLDQHKFNLSQKIAQKEAADKKAVEANRLASLKKQRQAVQTAKANKAKQAQLADKKSSTNFYNLAMDNVNEQLACTQRLNMRDFKIAIEKLRTLDYSRYKKSEKTITQNLASCIVTMGQVSPDYAKDAKRYALLLFKDNPAITSVVIKEKDGCRLSIAGLGARGSRAVCKDTLKVGGTGPTMVVIPGSDKIKAFAIGKYEVSISQYNVYCNKSKACKAISGRSKRLPVTDISLAEVTNYINWLSKTTGKKYRLPHKREWIHAAQSKGNRLDSNRNCQISSRGISKGDELIKTTTGKQNTWGVVNYAGNAQELVYLSGKKVAAVGGSYQTAMDVCTSSAITSHTGNADKITGFRLVRDLVGS
;
A
#
# COMPACT_ATOMS: atom_id res chain seq x y z
N MET A 1 -15.82 -38.62 47.14
CA MET A 1 -14.67 -39.53 47.08
C MET A 1 -13.42 -38.65 47.04
N THR A 2 -12.84 -38.40 48.22
CA THR A 2 -11.73 -39.17 48.83
C THR A 2 -10.41 -38.83 48.14
N ILE A 3 -9.68 -37.80 48.59
CA ILE A 3 -8.93 -37.67 49.86
C ILE A 3 -7.67 -38.55 49.85
N LYS A 4 -6.50 -37.93 49.71
CA LYS A 4 -5.47 -37.70 50.76
C LYS A 4 -4.64 -36.48 50.35
N ASP A 5 -4.27 -35.52 51.21
CA ASP A 5 -3.56 -35.59 52.50
C ASP A 5 -2.06 -35.93 52.30
N GLN A 6 -1.09 -35.29 52.97
CA GLN A 6 -1.21 -34.35 54.12
C GLN A 6 0.08 -33.51 54.31
N ALA A 7 -0.01 -32.52 55.21
CA ALA A 7 1.05 -32.11 56.16
C ALA A 7 2.31 -31.36 55.64
N GLU A 8 2.91 -30.44 56.42
CA GLU A 8 2.51 -29.78 57.69
C GLU A 8 3.37 -28.51 57.94
N ASN A 9 2.83 -27.57 58.75
CA ASN A 9 3.45 -26.78 59.84
C ASN A 9 4.78 -25.99 59.61
N ASP A 10 5.02 -24.81 60.20
CA ASP A 10 4.15 -23.98 61.06
C ASP A 10 4.55 -22.47 61.05
N ALA A 11 3.90 -21.66 61.89
CA ALA A 11 4.24 -20.27 62.21
C ALA A 11 5.68 -20.10 62.77
N VAL A 12 6.17 -18.86 63.00
CA VAL A 12 6.08 -18.20 64.33
C VAL A 12 6.72 -16.79 64.29
N ILE A 13 6.03 -15.75 64.85
CA ILE A 13 6.54 -14.50 65.52
C ILE A 13 7.48 -13.56 64.69
N THR A 14 7.39 -12.22 64.63
CA THR A 14 6.59 -11.11 65.22
C THR A 14 6.72 -9.88 64.27
N GLY A 15 6.01 -8.75 64.37
CA GLY A 15 4.99 -8.26 65.32
C GLY A 15 5.06 -6.72 65.45
N VAL A 16 4.05 -6.10 66.10
CA VAL A 16 3.93 -4.64 66.39
C VAL A 16 3.69 -3.77 65.13
N SER A 17 2.48 -3.25 64.80
CA SER A 17 1.45 -2.50 65.57
C SER A 17 1.86 -1.04 65.85
N ASN A 18 1.02 0.00 65.85
CA ASN A 18 -0.46 0.15 65.86
C ASN A 18 -0.88 1.20 64.78
N THR A 19 -2.09 1.21 64.18
CA THR A 19 -3.46 1.56 64.69
C THR A 19 -3.54 2.97 65.33
N SER A 20 -4.64 3.72 65.28
CA SER A 20 -6.08 3.35 65.35
C SER A 20 -7.01 4.41 64.67
N GLU A 21 -8.11 4.01 63.99
CA GLU A 21 -9.55 4.09 64.42
C GLU A 21 -10.26 5.45 64.18
N LYS A 22 -11.60 5.64 64.06
CA LYS A 22 -12.85 4.81 63.96
C LYS A 22 -13.91 5.66 63.16
N THR A 23 -14.90 5.13 62.42
CA THR A 23 -16.30 4.70 62.77
C THR A 23 -17.16 5.77 63.53
N ASP A 24 -18.51 5.83 63.54
CA ASP A 24 -19.60 4.84 63.28
C ASP A 24 -21.03 5.47 63.10
N ILE A 25 -22.03 4.68 62.61
CA ILE A 25 -23.49 4.61 63.01
C ILE A 25 -24.62 5.60 62.50
N ALA A 26 -25.68 4.99 61.90
CA ALA A 26 -26.92 5.47 61.19
C ALA A 26 -28.19 5.97 62.00
N ASN A 27 -29.45 5.85 61.46
CA ASN A 27 -30.82 5.64 62.12
C ASN A 27 -31.92 6.73 62.22
N GLN A 28 -33.24 6.42 62.41
CA GLN A 28 -34.14 5.25 62.08
C GLN A 28 -35.62 5.72 61.97
N ASP A 29 -36.56 4.80 61.65
CA ASP A 29 -38.02 4.78 62.00
C ASP A 29 -39.02 5.73 61.27
N ASN A 30 -40.32 5.40 61.07
CA ASN A 30 -41.11 4.15 61.32
C ASN A 30 -42.39 4.01 60.41
N ASN A 31 -42.95 2.78 60.35
CA ASN A 31 -44.32 2.23 60.03
C ASN A 31 -45.52 3.11 59.53
N SER A 32 -46.64 2.60 58.95
CA SER A 32 -47.08 1.27 58.39
C SER A 32 -48.47 1.34 57.68
N ASN A 33 -48.81 0.41 56.76
CA ASN A 33 -50.01 -0.49 56.77
C ASN A 33 -50.50 -1.10 55.41
N GLN A 34 -50.82 -2.41 55.47
CA GLN A 34 -51.91 -3.20 54.84
C GLN A 34 -52.19 -3.24 53.30
N SER A 35 -51.93 -4.42 52.71
CA SER A 35 -52.86 -5.36 52.00
C SER A 35 -54.27 -4.90 51.53
N SER A 36 -54.87 -5.37 50.42
CA SER A 36 -54.50 -6.39 49.38
C SER A 36 -55.57 -6.49 48.23
N VAL A 37 -55.38 -7.42 47.28
CA VAL A 37 -56.36 -8.02 46.30
C VAL A 37 -56.63 -7.34 44.92
N GLU A 38 -56.01 -7.93 43.90
CA GLU A 38 -56.50 -8.36 42.56
C GLU A 38 -57.45 -7.54 41.62
N ALA A 39 -56.89 -7.21 40.44
CA ALA A 39 -57.28 -7.68 39.08
C ALA A 39 -58.45 -7.09 38.22
N LYS A 40 -58.03 -6.55 37.05
CA LYS A 40 -58.49 -6.80 35.65
C LYS A 40 -59.93 -6.47 35.16
N THR A 41 -59.97 -6.10 33.86
CA THR A 41 -61.03 -6.24 32.79
C THR A 41 -61.24 -4.89 32.08
N VAL A 42 -61.09 -4.65 30.75
CA VAL A 42 -61.15 -5.38 29.45
C VAL A 42 -62.54 -5.35 28.75
N PHE A 43 -62.57 -5.16 27.41
CA PHE A 43 -63.74 -5.09 26.50
C PHE A 43 -64.58 -3.78 26.52
N ARG A 44 -65.40 -3.40 25.52
CA ARG A 44 -65.86 -4.05 24.25
C ARG A 44 -66.19 -3.04 23.09
N LYS A 45 -66.65 -3.57 21.95
CA LYS A 45 -67.19 -2.95 20.69
C LYS A 45 -68.52 -3.72 20.35
N PRO A 46 -69.32 -3.50 19.26
CA PRO A 46 -69.44 -2.42 18.23
C PRO A 46 -70.96 -2.04 17.93
N LEU A 47 -71.34 -1.77 16.65
CA LEU A 47 -72.70 -1.63 16.00
C LEU A 47 -73.27 -0.17 15.86
N SER A 48 -74.07 0.23 14.84
CA SER A 48 -74.39 -0.33 13.48
C SER A 48 -75.26 0.57 12.54
N VAL A 49 -74.95 0.61 11.22
CA VAL A 49 -75.87 0.54 10.03
C VAL A 49 -76.80 1.72 9.58
N SER A 50 -76.96 1.86 8.24
CA SER A 50 -77.95 2.64 7.43
C SER A 50 -77.76 4.18 7.34
N GLU A 51 -77.74 4.92 6.22
CA GLU A 51 -78.15 4.80 4.78
C GLU A 51 -79.44 5.56 4.38
N LYS A 52 -79.28 6.67 3.61
CA LYS A 52 -80.24 7.17 2.59
C LYS A 52 -79.69 8.40 1.83
N ALA A 53 -80.23 8.68 0.64
CA ALA A 53 -79.98 9.89 -0.14
C ALA A 53 -81.21 10.24 -1.02
N THR A 54 -81.60 11.52 -1.11
CA THR A 54 -82.61 12.03 -2.06
C THR A 54 -82.61 13.56 -2.20
N ILE A 55 -82.44 14.03 -3.45
CA ILE A 55 -83.23 15.09 -4.13
C ILE A 55 -83.05 16.58 -3.71
N GLU A 56 -83.38 17.47 -4.66
CA GLU A 56 -83.07 18.91 -4.78
C GLU A 56 -84.22 19.84 -4.32
N SER A 57 -84.17 21.12 -4.76
CA SER A 57 -85.01 22.30 -4.47
C SER A 57 -84.68 23.01 -3.13
N ALA A 58 -84.27 24.28 -3.08
CA ALA A 58 -84.80 25.56 -3.62
C ALA A 58 -85.95 26.12 -2.75
N SER A 59 -86.08 27.43 -2.46
CA SER A 59 -85.34 28.64 -2.88
C SER A 59 -85.49 29.77 -1.82
N SER A 60 -84.96 30.99 -2.10
CA SER A 60 -85.48 32.32 -1.65
C SER A 60 -85.46 32.62 -0.12
N ASP A 61 -85.29 33.85 0.38
CA ASP A 61 -84.93 35.16 -0.19
C ASP A 61 -84.56 36.12 0.97
N SER A 62 -84.02 37.34 0.81
CA SER A 62 -83.55 38.08 -0.38
C SER A 62 -82.54 39.16 0.04
N ALA A 63 -81.71 39.62 -0.91
CA ALA A 63 -81.16 40.98 -0.95
C ALA A 63 -80.84 41.32 -2.42
N HIS A 64 -81.28 42.47 -2.92
CA HIS A 64 -81.19 42.82 -4.34
C HIS A 64 -80.20 43.96 -4.64
N VAL A 65 -79.36 43.72 -5.66
CA VAL A 65 -78.86 44.71 -6.64
C VAL A 65 -77.82 45.75 -6.13
N ALA A 66 -76.64 45.96 -6.77
CA ALA A 66 -75.98 45.27 -7.89
C ALA A 66 -74.51 45.75 -8.14
N ILE A 67 -73.71 44.93 -8.87
CA ILE A 67 -72.75 45.30 -9.96
C ILE A 67 -71.53 46.23 -9.60
N ASP A 68 -70.25 45.94 -9.90
CA ASP A 68 -69.62 44.75 -10.55
C ASP A 68 -68.09 44.60 -10.30
N VAL A 69 -67.56 43.43 -10.70
CA VAL A 69 -66.21 43.05 -11.27
C VAL A 69 -64.95 43.94 -11.10
N GLN A 70 -63.70 43.43 -11.11
CA GLN A 70 -63.04 42.20 -10.59
C GLN A 70 -61.51 42.33 -10.81
N SER A 71 -60.68 41.69 -9.95
CA SER A 71 -59.28 41.24 -10.19
C SER A 71 -58.25 42.10 -10.96
N ASP A 72 -57.13 42.46 -10.31
CA ASP A 72 -55.79 42.02 -10.74
C ASP A 72 -54.78 42.08 -9.56
N ALA A 73 -53.62 41.42 -9.67
CA ALA A 73 -52.62 41.33 -8.59
C ALA A 73 -51.18 41.54 -9.09
N LYS A 74 -50.46 42.58 -8.61
CA LYS A 74 -49.05 42.84 -9.02
C LYS A 74 -48.25 43.84 -8.16
N THR A 75 -46.98 43.49 -7.92
CA THR A 75 -45.80 44.39 -7.72
C THR A 75 -45.78 45.36 -6.49
N VAL A 76 -44.68 46.03 -6.08
CA VAL A 76 -43.25 46.21 -6.49
C VAL A 76 -42.40 46.42 -5.18
N PHE A 77 -41.06 46.51 -5.07
CA PHE A 77 -39.89 46.44 -5.98
C PHE A 77 -38.59 46.10 -5.16
N ARG A 78 -37.62 45.40 -5.76
CA ARG A 78 -36.17 45.77 -5.74
C ARG A 78 -35.55 45.43 -7.11
N LYS A 79 -34.43 46.07 -7.49
CA LYS A 79 -33.94 46.17 -8.90
C LYS A 79 -32.39 45.98 -9.00
N PRO A 80 -31.75 45.90 -10.21
CA PRO A 80 -30.91 44.73 -10.51
C PRO A 80 -29.54 45.00 -11.21
N ILE A 81 -28.78 43.92 -11.43
CA ILE A 81 -27.65 43.79 -12.37
C ILE A 81 -27.70 42.34 -12.92
N SER A 82 -27.61 42.01 -14.22
CA SER A 82 -27.73 42.78 -15.47
C SER A 82 -28.16 41.81 -16.62
N LYS A 83 -27.56 41.85 -17.82
CA LYS A 83 -27.76 40.88 -18.93
C LYS A 83 -26.46 40.64 -19.69
N SER A 84 -25.93 39.41 -19.69
CA SER A 84 -24.89 38.97 -20.66
C SER A 84 -24.69 37.46 -20.79
N LYS A 85 -25.29 36.62 -19.93
CA LYS A 85 -24.99 35.16 -19.87
C LYS A 85 -26.15 34.24 -20.25
N ALA A 86 -27.25 34.79 -20.78
CA ALA A 86 -28.44 34.05 -21.19
C ALA A 86 -28.51 33.79 -22.71
N GLU A 87 -27.80 34.58 -23.52
CA GLU A 87 -27.93 34.55 -24.99
C GLU A 87 -26.94 33.58 -25.67
N ASP A 88 -25.80 33.28 -25.05
CA ASP A 88 -24.81 32.36 -25.62
C ASP A 88 -25.26 30.89 -25.60
N ILE A 89 -26.01 30.48 -24.57
CA ILE A 89 -26.56 29.13 -24.45
C ILE A 89 -27.66 28.89 -25.51
N ALA A 90 -28.43 29.93 -25.86
CA ALA A 90 -29.44 29.84 -26.93
C ALA A 90 -28.81 29.62 -28.32
N LYS A 91 -27.64 30.20 -28.59
CA LYS A 91 -26.92 30.05 -29.87
C LYS A 91 -26.35 28.63 -30.07
N ALA A 92 -25.98 27.94 -28.99
CA ALA A 92 -25.40 26.59 -29.06
C ALA A 92 -26.38 25.51 -29.56
N VAL A 93 -27.69 25.68 -29.34
CA VAL A 93 -28.72 24.69 -29.71
C VAL A 93 -29.25 24.89 -31.15
N ALA A 94 -29.17 26.12 -31.68
CA ALA A 94 -29.70 26.44 -33.01
C ALA A 94 -28.83 25.94 -34.18
N LEU A 95 -27.52 25.74 -33.97
CA LEU A 95 -26.59 25.39 -35.06
C LEU A 95 -26.64 23.90 -35.47
N ALA A 96 -27.30 23.04 -34.69
CA ALA A 96 -27.33 21.59 -34.90
C ALA A 96 -28.52 21.07 -35.75
N LYS A 97 -29.28 21.96 -36.40
CA LYS A 97 -30.52 21.60 -37.14
C LYS A 97 -30.68 22.18 -38.55
N LYS A 98 -29.62 22.74 -39.15
CA LYS A 98 -29.57 23.06 -40.59
C LYS A 98 -28.24 22.62 -41.19
N ASN A 99 -28.24 21.44 -41.81
CA ASN A 99 -27.45 21.06 -42.99
C ASN A 99 -27.70 19.57 -43.32
N ASN A 100 -28.69 19.29 -44.18
CA ASN A 100 -28.63 18.28 -45.24
C ASN A 100 -29.99 18.18 -45.97
N ALA A 101 -30.05 18.74 -47.17
CA ALA A 101 -30.97 18.38 -48.24
C ALA A 101 -30.34 18.80 -49.60
N THR A 102 -30.29 17.98 -50.65
CA THR A 102 -30.65 16.53 -50.74
C THR A 102 -29.43 15.60 -51.02
N GLU A 103 -29.13 15.01 -52.19
CA GLU A 103 -29.75 14.97 -53.53
C GLU A 103 -29.26 13.73 -54.33
N HIS A 104 -29.45 13.70 -55.65
CA HIS A 104 -29.31 12.52 -56.53
C HIS A 104 -27.86 11.96 -56.62
N GLU A 105 -27.61 10.63 -56.65
CA GLU A 105 -28.45 9.44 -56.42
C GLU A 105 -27.54 8.24 -55.97
N SER A 106 -27.81 6.91 -56.01
CA SER A 106 -28.75 6.08 -56.79
C SER A 106 -29.13 4.75 -56.10
N VAL A 107 -30.10 4.02 -56.70
CA VAL A 107 -30.43 2.57 -56.59
C VAL A 107 -29.59 1.76 -55.56
N GLY A 108 -30.11 1.20 -54.46
CA GLY A 108 -31.46 1.03 -53.86
C GLY A 108 -31.32 0.33 -52.47
N ASN A 109 -32.25 -0.44 -51.88
CA ASN A 109 -33.63 -0.83 -52.22
C ASN A 109 -34.38 -1.38 -50.94
N GLN A 110 -35.61 -1.90 -51.13
CA GLN A 110 -36.54 -2.62 -50.23
C GLN A 110 -35.94 -3.69 -49.27
N ALA A 111 -36.52 -4.05 -48.10
CA ALA A 111 -37.64 -3.56 -47.25
C ALA A 111 -37.74 -4.46 -45.96
N ALA A 112 -38.68 -4.37 -45.00
CA ALA A 112 -39.25 -3.28 -44.16
C ALA A 112 -40.23 -3.92 -43.10
N VAL A 113 -40.82 -3.12 -42.15
CA VAL A 113 -42.07 -3.42 -41.36
C VAL A 113 -41.97 -4.53 -40.25
N ASP A 114 -42.47 -4.45 -38.99
CA ASP A 114 -43.11 -3.38 -38.18
C ASP A 114 -43.00 -3.57 -36.62
N SER A 115 -43.47 -2.55 -35.87
CA SER A 115 -44.22 -2.52 -34.58
C SER A 115 -43.82 -3.27 -33.27
N ASP A 116 -43.32 -2.49 -32.30
CA ASP A 116 -44.00 -2.11 -31.01
C ASP A 116 -44.12 -3.02 -29.73
N LYS A 117 -43.78 -2.40 -28.57
CA LYS A 117 -44.23 -2.53 -27.14
C LYS A 117 -44.34 -3.86 -26.32
N THR A 118 -43.42 -3.99 -25.34
CA THR A 118 -43.59 -4.26 -23.86
C THR A 118 -44.38 -5.46 -23.27
N VAL A 119 -43.83 -6.12 -22.21
CA VAL A 119 -44.41 -6.43 -20.85
C VAL A 119 -43.55 -7.48 -20.06
N PHE A 120 -43.85 -7.73 -18.77
CA PHE A 120 -43.10 -8.51 -17.75
C PHE A 120 -43.32 -10.06 -17.74
N SER A 121 -42.47 -10.75 -16.95
CA SER A 121 -42.36 -12.18 -16.54
C SER A 121 -43.62 -12.87 -15.93
N PRO A 122 -43.66 -14.20 -15.54
CA PRO A 122 -42.63 -15.28 -15.54
C PRO A 122 -43.08 -16.74 -15.94
N ARG A 123 -42.14 -17.72 -15.83
CA ARG A 123 -42.16 -19.23 -15.94
C ARG A 123 -43.47 -20.06 -15.82
N PRO A 124 -43.55 -21.25 -16.48
CA PRO A 124 -43.42 -22.56 -15.76
C PRO A 124 -42.61 -23.68 -16.50
N ILE A 125 -42.82 -24.99 -16.19
CA ILE A 125 -41.93 -26.17 -16.49
C ILE A 125 -42.71 -27.49 -16.80
N THR A 126 -42.31 -28.29 -17.82
CA THR A 126 -42.46 -29.79 -17.95
C THR A 126 -41.56 -30.33 -19.09
N LYS A 127 -40.78 -31.43 -18.95
CA LYS A 127 -41.04 -32.89 -19.23
C LYS A 127 -41.54 -33.24 -20.65
N ALA A 128 -41.21 -34.36 -21.33
CA ALA A 128 -40.13 -35.39 -21.29
C ALA A 128 -40.31 -36.30 -22.56
N THR A 129 -39.35 -37.05 -23.14
CA THR A 129 -38.93 -38.45 -22.85
C THR A 129 -38.31 -39.07 -24.13
N VAL A 130 -37.43 -40.10 -24.04
CA VAL A 130 -37.29 -41.33 -24.90
C VAL A 130 -35.86 -41.91 -24.88
N GLN A 131 -35.77 -43.25 -24.97
CA GLN A 131 -34.64 -44.20 -24.83
C GLN A 131 -35.10 -45.54 -25.51
N PRO A 132 -34.33 -46.65 -25.57
CA PRO A 132 -32.87 -46.90 -25.50
C PRO A 132 -32.39 -47.83 -26.67
N ASP A 133 -31.64 -48.90 -26.36
CA ASP A 133 -31.32 -50.14 -27.11
C ASP A 133 -30.32 -50.12 -28.30
N ASP A 134 -29.43 -51.12 -28.51
CA ASP A 134 -28.72 -52.01 -27.56
C ASP A 134 -27.39 -52.60 -28.15
N ALA A 135 -26.64 -53.35 -27.32
CA ALA A 135 -25.25 -53.86 -27.48
C ALA A 135 -25.09 -55.14 -28.36
N THR A 136 -24.01 -55.95 -28.44
CA THR A 136 -22.72 -56.19 -27.70
C THR A 136 -21.67 -56.74 -28.72
N ILE A 137 -20.45 -57.28 -28.48
CA ILE A 137 -19.59 -57.72 -27.34
C ILE A 137 -18.12 -57.22 -27.62
N ILE A 138 -16.92 -57.75 -27.27
CA ILE A 138 -16.31 -58.95 -26.62
C ILE A 138 -15.04 -58.47 -25.84
N SER A 139 -14.56 -59.21 -24.82
CA SER A 139 -13.22 -59.06 -24.18
C SER A 139 -12.51 -60.41 -23.97
N PRO A 140 -11.17 -60.41 -23.79
CA PRO A 140 -10.51 -60.63 -22.47
C PRO A 140 -9.24 -59.72 -22.29
N ASP A 141 -8.40 -59.66 -21.23
CA ASP A 141 -8.34 -60.03 -19.78
C ASP A 141 -6.97 -59.46 -19.24
N THR A 142 -6.42 -59.59 -18.01
CA THR A 142 -6.69 -60.11 -16.62
C THR A 142 -5.64 -59.41 -15.68
N VAL A 143 -5.65 -59.43 -14.33
CA VAL A 143 -6.67 -59.37 -13.25
C VAL A 143 -5.95 -59.16 -11.89
N ASP A 144 -6.55 -58.37 -10.97
CA ASP A 144 -6.30 -58.26 -9.51
C ASP A 144 -4.92 -57.81 -8.92
N SER A 145 -4.82 -57.34 -7.65
CA SER A 145 -5.83 -57.28 -6.56
C SER A 145 -5.83 -56.06 -5.62
N ASP A 146 -7.06 -55.59 -5.36
CA ASP A 146 -7.68 -55.12 -4.09
C ASP A 146 -7.14 -53.94 -3.21
N LYS A 147 -7.99 -53.56 -2.23
CA LYS A 147 -8.05 -52.30 -1.44
C LYS A 147 -7.32 -52.38 -0.08
N THR A 148 -6.95 -51.22 0.49
CA THR A 148 -7.18 -50.97 1.95
C THR A 148 -7.15 -49.48 2.35
N ILE A 149 -7.61 -49.23 3.57
CA ILE A 149 -7.79 -47.91 4.24
C ILE A 149 -6.47 -47.48 4.91
N PHE A 150 -6.23 -46.16 5.06
CA PHE A 150 -5.22 -45.65 6.01
C PHE A 150 -5.71 -44.56 6.96
N SER A 151 -5.26 -44.71 8.22
CA SER A 151 -5.27 -43.74 9.31
C SER A 151 -3.91 -43.84 10.05
N PRO A 152 -3.51 -42.87 10.88
CA PRO A 152 -2.08 -42.60 11.16
C PRO A 152 -1.43 -43.51 12.21
N ARG A 153 -0.09 -43.50 12.28
CA ARG A 153 0.68 -44.13 13.36
C ARG A 153 1.89 -43.29 13.82
N VAL A 154 2.20 -43.43 15.11
CA VAL A 154 3.30 -42.81 15.88
C VAL A 154 4.46 -43.83 16.00
N PRO A 155 5.75 -43.43 16.18
CA PRO A 155 6.89 -44.29 15.86
C PRO A 155 7.46 -45.12 17.04
N PRO A 156 8.16 -46.23 16.76
CA PRO A 156 9.14 -46.86 17.66
C PRO A 156 10.54 -46.23 17.48
N GLN A 157 11.40 -46.06 18.49
CA GLN A 157 11.97 -47.05 19.43
C GLN A 157 12.88 -48.08 18.73
N VAL A 158 14.18 -48.05 19.03
CA VAL A 158 15.21 -48.96 18.49
C VAL A 158 16.07 -49.48 19.63
N ALA A 159 16.25 -50.80 19.70
CA ALA A 159 17.17 -51.46 20.62
C ALA A 159 17.72 -52.77 20.03
N LYS A 160 19.04 -52.99 20.20
CA LYS A 160 19.76 -54.24 20.53
C LYS A 160 19.33 -55.57 19.83
N THR A 161 20.22 -56.43 19.29
CA THR A 161 21.71 -56.52 19.36
C THR A 161 22.26 -57.61 18.42
N ALA A 162 23.47 -57.41 17.86
CA ALA A 162 24.56 -58.40 17.58
C ALA A 162 24.25 -59.68 16.74
N VAL A 163 25.19 -60.51 16.22
CA VAL A 163 26.65 -60.51 15.94
C VAL A 163 26.81 -61.11 14.49
N THR A 164 27.88 -61.01 13.70
CA THR A 164 29.25 -61.60 13.82
C THR A 164 30.25 -61.02 12.78
N ASN A 165 31.53 -60.94 13.18
CA ASN A 165 32.80 -61.26 12.48
C ASN A 165 33.05 -60.81 10.99
N GLU A 166 34.25 -60.39 10.55
CA GLU A 166 35.57 -60.23 11.21
C GLU A 166 36.57 -59.37 10.38
N VAL A 167 37.79 -59.21 10.89
CA VAL A 167 39.04 -58.67 10.27
C VAL A 167 39.29 -57.14 10.36
N VAL A 168 40.56 -56.83 10.65
CA VAL A 168 41.28 -55.63 11.21
C VAL A 168 42.77 -55.82 10.76
N PRO A 169 43.75 -54.86 10.72
CA PRO A 169 43.93 -53.56 11.42
C PRO A 169 44.22 -52.36 10.44
N GLU A 170 44.73 -51.17 10.79
CA GLU A 170 45.45 -50.67 11.99
C GLU A 170 45.31 -49.13 12.24
N ALA A 171 45.49 -48.75 13.52
CA ALA A 171 45.95 -47.50 14.16
C ALA A 171 46.17 -46.18 13.34
N THR A 172 45.96 -44.95 13.86
CA THR A 172 45.52 -44.38 15.17
C THR A 172 45.05 -42.90 14.93
N THR A 173 44.97 -41.87 15.81
CA THR A 173 45.46 -41.59 17.19
C THR A 173 44.66 -40.50 17.93
N THR A 174 44.69 -40.57 19.27
CA THR A 174 44.39 -39.58 20.34
C THR A 174 43.96 -38.13 20.03
N GLY A 175 42.88 -37.71 20.69
CA GLY A 175 42.59 -36.30 21.05
C GLY A 175 41.31 -36.13 21.92
N PRO A 176 41.41 -36.14 23.27
CA PRO A 176 40.26 -36.06 24.19
C PRO A 176 40.12 -34.65 24.86
N VAL A 177 38.93 -34.01 24.96
CA VAL A 177 37.84 -34.14 25.98
C VAL A 177 37.87 -33.01 27.04
N VAL A 178 36.98 -32.01 26.87
CA VAL A 178 36.28 -31.10 27.86
C VAL A 178 37.09 -30.43 29.03
N ASP A 179 36.58 -29.46 29.84
CA ASP A 179 35.20 -29.03 30.15
C ASP A 179 35.05 -27.57 30.67
N ASP A 180 33.79 -27.20 30.94
CA ASP A 180 33.27 -26.20 31.91
C ASP A 180 33.33 -24.67 31.64
N ALA A 181 32.67 -23.89 32.52
CA ALA A 181 31.98 -22.63 32.15
C ALA A 181 31.97 -21.51 33.23
N THR A 182 31.16 -20.47 32.96
CA THR A 182 30.60 -19.45 33.90
C THR A 182 31.47 -18.33 34.49
N ARG A 183 31.51 -17.19 33.77
CA ARG A 183 31.02 -15.85 34.18
C ARG A 183 31.15 -15.43 35.66
N PHE A 184 31.94 -14.37 35.95
CA PHE A 184 31.46 -13.04 36.43
C PHE A 184 32.61 -11.98 36.50
N SER A 185 32.26 -10.72 36.75
CA SER A 185 33.12 -9.50 36.77
C SER A 185 33.47 -9.07 38.23
N PRO A 186 34.17 -7.95 38.56
CA PRO A 186 34.67 -6.82 37.73
C PRO A 186 36.07 -6.20 38.06
N SER A 187 36.51 -5.24 37.22
CA SER A 187 37.36 -4.03 37.48
C SER A 187 38.52 -4.09 38.51
N SER A 188 39.75 -3.67 38.18
CA SER A 188 40.13 -2.24 38.05
C SER A 188 41.67 -2.01 37.94
N PHE A 189 42.06 -0.76 37.62
CA PHE A 189 43.39 -0.09 37.75
C PHE A 189 44.64 -0.57 36.96
N SER A 190 45.41 0.43 36.52
CA SER A 190 46.77 0.37 35.95
C SER A 190 47.79 0.87 37.01
N PRO A 191 49.14 0.72 36.83
CA PRO A 191 49.89 1.57 35.90
C PRO A 191 51.08 0.87 35.18
N ALA A 192 51.88 1.65 34.44
CA ALA A 192 52.94 1.21 33.52
C ALA A 192 54.34 1.06 34.15
N LEU A 193 55.28 0.48 33.39
CA LEU A 193 56.69 0.89 33.30
C LEU A 193 57.36 0.37 32.00
N SER A 194 58.50 0.96 31.61
CA SER A 194 59.20 0.84 30.30
C SER A 194 60.70 0.47 30.52
N PRO A 195 61.74 0.71 29.66
CA PRO A 195 61.86 1.35 28.31
C PRO A 195 62.89 0.63 27.34
N ILE A 196 63.65 1.41 26.53
CA ILE A 196 64.79 1.09 25.60
C ILE A 196 64.35 0.82 24.13
N SER A 197 64.78 1.52 23.07
CA SER A 197 65.60 2.76 22.82
C SER A 197 65.16 3.35 21.45
N GLY A 198 65.07 4.67 21.19
CA GLY A 198 66.15 5.65 20.93
C GLY A 198 66.20 6.02 19.42
N SER A 199 66.57 7.20 18.91
CA SER A 199 66.91 8.54 19.46
C SER A 199 66.90 9.61 18.34
N LEU A 200 67.00 10.92 18.67
CA LEU A 200 67.25 12.10 17.78
C LEU A 200 66.09 12.53 16.82
N ASN A 201 65.80 13.82 16.54
CA ASN A 201 66.09 15.09 17.26
C ASN A 201 65.18 16.25 16.75
N THR A 202 64.93 17.28 17.59
CA THR A 202 64.68 18.74 17.29
C THR A 202 63.91 19.21 16.01
N SER A 203 63.03 20.23 16.02
CA SER A 203 62.45 21.10 17.07
C SER A 203 61.40 22.06 16.48
N SER A 204 60.34 22.40 17.22
CA SER A 204 59.36 23.48 16.92
C SER A 204 59.98 24.89 17.15
N PRO A 205 59.35 26.07 16.82
CA PRO A 205 58.01 26.47 17.30
C PRO A 205 57.14 27.50 16.48
N THR A 206 55.90 27.71 16.97
CA THR A 206 55.11 28.98 17.05
C THR A 206 54.55 29.74 15.82
N ASN A 207 53.21 29.90 15.85
CA ASN A 207 52.41 31.15 15.77
C ASN A 207 51.94 31.82 14.44
N ASP A 208 50.61 31.91 14.36
CA ASP A 208 49.77 33.12 14.21
C ASP A 208 49.47 33.85 12.86
N THR A 209 48.16 34.14 12.72
CA THR A 209 47.54 35.36 12.17
C THR A 209 47.37 35.56 10.64
N GLN A 210 46.09 35.59 10.23
CA GLN A 210 45.38 36.47 9.27
C GLN A 210 46.14 37.13 8.09
N GLY A 211 45.53 37.14 6.89
CA GLY A 211 45.89 38.16 5.87
C GLY A 211 45.30 37.97 4.46
N SER A 212 44.42 38.88 4.04
CA SER A 212 43.76 38.92 2.71
C SER A 212 44.66 39.26 1.50
N ALA A 213 44.32 38.64 0.36
CA ALA A 213 44.02 39.26 -0.95
C ALA A 213 45.09 39.91 -1.89
N LEU A 214 45.00 39.46 -3.15
CA LEU A 214 45.11 40.16 -4.46
C LEU A 214 46.46 40.65 -5.04
N ASP A 215 46.55 40.47 -6.38
CA ASP A 215 47.20 41.32 -7.41
C ASP A 215 48.75 41.52 -7.43
N LEU A 216 49.44 41.76 -8.56
CA LEU A 216 49.21 41.61 -10.02
C LEU A 216 50.56 41.82 -10.79
N ILE A 217 50.63 41.49 -12.10
CA ILE A 217 51.57 42.06 -13.13
C ILE A 217 53.08 41.64 -12.95
N SER A 218 53.89 41.25 -13.96
CA SER A 218 54.15 41.87 -15.28
C SER A 218 54.95 41.01 -16.31
N SER A 219 54.81 41.31 -17.62
CA SER A 219 55.81 41.38 -18.75
C SER A 219 57.00 40.40 -18.87
N GLN A 220 57.52 39.97 -20.05
CA GLN A 220 57.24 40.15 -21.52
C GLN A 220 58.10 39.10 -22.31
N GLY A 221 58.21 39.00 -23.66
CA GLY A 221 57.62 39.71 -24.82
C GLY A 221 58.53 39.65 -26.09
N SER A 222 58.00 39.99 -27.27
CA SER A 222 58.67 40.20 -28.61
C SER A 222 59.31 38.99 -29.36
N ALA A 223 59.34 38.89 -30.70
CA ALA A 223 58.52 39.52 -31.78
C ALA A 223 58.71 38.88 -33.19
N GLN A 224 57.63 38.84 -34.01
CA GLN A 224 57.56 38.98 -35.50
C GLN A 224 58.25 37.94 -36.44
N ASN A 225 57.85 37.72 -37.73
CA ASN A 225 56.87 38.40 -38.60
C ASN A 225 56.18 37.48 -39.69
N ASN A 226 55.22 38.06 -40.43
CA ASN A 226 54.28 37.50 -41.45
C ASN A 226 54.87 36.67 -42.64
N SER A 227 54.11 35.94 -43.50
CA SER A 227 52.76 36.21 -44.08
C SER A 227 52.01 35.00 -44.69
N GLN A 228 50.65 35.04 -44.66
CA GLN A 228 49.63 34.63 -45.68
C GLN A 228 49.68 33.23 -46.38
N ALA A 229 48.56 32.55 -46.70
CA ALA A 229 47.13 32.71 -46.41
C ALA A 229 46.32 31.43 -46.78
N SER A 230 44.97 31.50 -46.71
CA SER A 230 43.95 30.48 -47.02
C SER A 230 43.79 29.35 -45.98
N ALA A 231 42.57 29.21 -45.45
CA ALA A 231 42.29 28.44 -44.24
C ALA A 231 41.59 27.11 -44.51
N GLN A 232 42.02 26.03 -43.83
CA GLN A 232 41.15 24.91 -43.46
C GLN A 232 41.70 24.11 -42.26
N GLY A 233 40.95 24.07 -41.15
CA GLY A 233 40.89 22.90 -40.26
C GLY A 233 42.09 22.50 -39.39
N SER A 234 42.90 23.43 -38.87
CA SER A 234 44.05 23.10 -38.02
C SER A 234 43.69 22.62 -36.59
N THR A 235 43.28 21.37 -36.42
CA THR A 235 43.14 20.71 -35.08
C THR A 235 43.84 19.35 -34.94
N GLN A 236 44.66 18.94 -35.93
CA GLN A 236 45.61 17.81 -35.79
C GLN A 236 46.82 18.12 -34.88
N ARG A 237 46.54 18.59 -33.66
CA ARG A 237 47.41 18.48 -32.47
C ARG A 237 46.64 18.49 -31.14
N ALA A 238 45.30 18.52 -31.16
CA ALA A 238 44.47 18.18 -30.00
C ALA A 238 44.17 16.65 -29.91
N ALA A 239 44.48 15.90 -30.97
CA ALA A 239 44.14 14.48 -31.12
C ALA A 239 45.08 13.49 -30.38
N GLN A 240 45.99 13.97 -29.52
CA GLN A 240 46.85 13.14 -28.66
C GLN A 240 46.90 13.66 -27.21
N ALA A 241 45.99 14.56 -26.81
CA ALA A 241 45.90 15.10 -25.45
C ALA A 241 44.49 14.95 -24.83
N ILE A 242 43.61 14.19 -25.49
CA ILE A 242 42.21 13.96 -25.06
C ILE A 242 41.93 12.47 -24.83
N ASP A 243 42.67 11.57 -25.47
CA ASP A 243 42.49 10.11 -25.40
C ASP A 243 42.73 9.56 -23.98
N GLU A 244 43.76 10.05 -23.26
CA GLU A 244 43.98 9.71 -21.85
C GLU A 244 42.95 10.34 -20.90
N SER A 245 42.50 11.57 -21.20
CA SER A 245 41.50 12.27 -20.37
C SER A 245 40.11 11.62 -20.43
N LEU A 246 39.75 11.01 -21.56
CA LEU A 246 38.45 10.38 -21.72
C LEU A 246 38.43 8.95 -21.15
N ALA A 247 39.56 8.22 -21.22
CA ALA A 247 39.73 6.94 -20.52
C ALA A 247 39.49 7.08 -19.00
N GLN A 248 40.06 8.13 -18.39
CA GLN A 248 39.85 8.44 -16.96
C GLN A 248 38.41 8.90 -16.65
N SER A 249 37.70 9.48 -17.61
CA SER A 249 36.29 9.87 -17.44
C SER A 249 35.31 8.68 -17.49
N THR A 250 35.64 7.60 -18.22
CA THR A 250 34.79 6.40 -18.29
C THR A 250 34.84 5.53 -17.04
N ASP A 251 35.98 5.48 -16.33
CA ASP A 251 36.03 4.87 -14.99
C ASP A 251 35.19 5.65 -13.96
N SER A 252 35.08 6.97 -14.13
CA SER A 252 34.36 7.87 -13.20
C SER A 252 32.82 7.77 -13.25
N ALA A 253 32.27 6.89 -14.10
CA ALA A 253 30.86 6.48 -14.09
C ALA A 253 30.66 4.96 -13.95
N ALA A 254 31.72 4.15 -14.14
CA ALA A 254 31.75 2.74 -13.76
C ALA A 254 31.96 2.56 -12.25
N LYS A 255 32.51 3.59 -11.58
CA LYS A 255 32.53 3.72 -10.13
C LYS A 255 31.45 4.72 -9.69
N ALA A 256 30.26 4.20 -9.42
CA ALA A 256 29.44 4.83 -8.38
C ALA A 256 30.30 4.88 -7.12
N ASP A 257 30.34 6.01 -6.41
CA ASP A 257 31.04 6.07 -5.13
C ASP A 257 30.38 5.07 -4.19
N SER A 258 31.06 3.95 -4.00
CA SER A 258 30.66 2.84 -3.15
C SER A 258 30.67 3.35 -1.72
N LYS A 259 29.56 3.96 -1.30
CA LYS A 259 29.42 4.58 0.02
C LYS A 259 29.28 3.47 1.07
N ILE A 260 30.41 2.88 1.42
CA ILE A 260 30.49 1.82 2.42
C ILE A 260 30.25 2.44 3.79
N LEU A 261 29.02 2.31 4.31
CA LEU A 261 28.72 2.81 5.66
C LEU A 261 29.49 1.99 6.70
N LYS A 262 30.15 2.68 7.63
CA LYS A 262 30.96 2.11 8.72
C LYS A 262 32.12 1.21 8.26
N GLY A 263 32.54 1.31 7.01
CA GLY A 263 33.49 0.35 6.41
C GLY A 263 32.94 -1.07 6.22
N ARG A 264 31.65 -1.31 6.51
CA ARG A 264 31.01 -2.64 6.48
C ARG A 264 29.91 -2.78 5.43
N PHE A 265 29.11 -1.75 5.18
CA PHE A 265 27.89 -1.87 4.38
C PHE A 265 28.03 -1.19 3.02
N LEU A 266 28.39 -1.96 2.00
CA LEU A 266 28.46 -1.51 0.62
C LEU A 266 27.05 -1.29 0.06
N LEU A 267 26.62 -0.04 -0.10
CA LEU A 267 25.36 0.28 -0.79
C LEU A 267 25.49 -0.06 -2.29
N GLU A 268 24.51 -0.78 -2.85
CA GLU A 268 24.48 -1.21 -4.25
C GLU A 268 23.33 -0.54 -5.02
N ASP A 269 22.07 -0.97 -4.79
CA ASP A 269 20.88 -0.51 -5.54
C ASP A 269 19.95 0.34 -4.67
N ILE A 270 19.17 1.24 -5.25
CA ILE A 270 18.05 1.91 -4.55
C ILE A 270 16.78 1.06 -4.68
N LEU A 271 16.23 0.63 -3.54
CA LEU A 271 14.98 -0.13 -3.46
C LEU A 271 13.75 0.79 -3.33
N GLY A 272 13.91 2.00 -2.78
CA GLY A 272 12.81 2.95 -2.65
C GLY A 272 13.24 4.33 -2.11
N ILE A 273 12.43 5.34 -2.39
CA ILE A 273 12.63 6.72 -1.94
C ILE A 273 11.33 7.21 -1.29
N GLY A 274 11.40 7.74 -0.07
CA GLY A 274 10.27 8.28 0.68
C GLY A 274 10.62 9.56 1.44
N GLY A 275 9.63 10.20 2.05
CA GLY A 275 9.83 11.48 2.75
C GLY A 275 10.84 11.41 3.91
N MET A 276 10.97 10.24 4.55
CA MET A 276 11.90 10.02 5.67
C MET A 276 13.32 9.62 5.23
N GLY A 277 13.56 9.31 3.95
CA GLY A 277 14.87 8.80 3.50
C GLY A 277 14.83 7.89 2.27
N VAL A 278 15.96 7.26 1.99
CA VAL A 278 16.18 6.34 0.85
C VAL A 278 16.50 4.94 1.39
N VAL A 279 15.82 3.92 0.85
CA VAL A 279 16.10 2.52 1.12
C VAL A 279 16.99 1.96 0.03
N TYR A 280 18.12 1.40 0.42
CA TYR A 280 19.09 0.74 -0.44
C TYR A 280 19.09 -0.77 -0.21
N LYS A 281 19.43 -1.54 -1.26
CA LYS A 281 20.04 -2.86 -1.13
C LYS A 281 21.52 -2.65 -0.86
N ALA A 282 22.03 -3.30 0.15
CA ALA A 282 23.43 -3.23 0.54
C ALA A 282 24.01 -4.63 0.72
N LYS A 283 25.32 -4.74 0.54
CA LYS A 283 26.10 -5.94 0.80
C LYS A 283 26.86 -5.76 2.11
N ASP A 284 26.61 -6.64 3.06
CA ASP A 284 27.34 -6.69 4.33
C ASP A 284 28.69 -7.37 4.09
N LEU A 285 29.77 -6.59 4.05
CA LEU A 285 31.11 -7.07 3.71
C LEU A 285 31.63 -8.10 4.74
N LEU A 286 31.18 -8.03 6.00
CA LEU A 286 31.49 -9.02 7.02
C LEU A 286 30.85 -10.39 6.71
N LYS A 287 29.64 -10.40 6.15
CA LYS A 287 29.00 -11.63 5.62
C LYS A 287 29.71 -12.16 4.39
N VAL A 288 30.27 -11.29 3.54
CA VAL A 288 31.06 -11.70 2.36
C VAL A 288 32.37 -12.35 2.78
N GLU A 289 33.07 -11.77 3.76
CA GLU A 289 34.28 -12.34 4.37
C GLU A 289 33.99 -13.72 5.00
N ALA A 290 32.88 -13.83 5.74
CA ALA A 290 32.40 -15.08 6.31
C ALA A 290 31.80 -16.09 5.30
N GLN A 291 31.83 -15.78 3.99
CA GLN A 291 31.31 -16.60 2.89
C GLN A 291 29.82 -16.99 3.04
N ASP A 292 29.00 -16.08 3.57
CA ASP A 292 27.55 -16.24 3.61
C ASP A 292 26.97 -16.36 2.19
N ARG A 293 25.97 -17.23 2.03
CA ARG A 293 25.26 -17.44 0.77
C ARG A 293 24.33 -16.27 0.44
N ASP A 294 23.87 -15.53 1.44
CA ASP A 294 23.09 -14.30 1.27
C ASP A 294 23.71 -13.13 2.06
N PRO A 295 24.71 -12.43 1.47
CA PRO A 295 25.36 -11.28 2.07
C PRO A 295 24.52 -9.99 1.98
N TYR A 296 23.29 -10.03 1.46
CA TYR A 296 22.49 -8.83 1.22
C TYR A 296 21.59 -8.45 2.39
N ILE A 297 21.48 -7.14 2.64
CA ILE A 297 20.57 -6.52 3.61
C ILE A 297 19.91 -5.30 2.97
N ALA A 298 18.79 -4.84 3.54
CA ALA A 298 18.22 -3.54 3.21
C ALA A 298 18.69 -2.48 4.22
N ILE A 299 18.96 -1.27 3.74
CA ILE A 299 19.40 -0.13 4.58
C ILE A 299 18.58 1.10 4.27
N LYS A 300 17.83 1.60 5.26
CA LYS A 300 17.07 2.84 5.19
C LYS A 300 17.93 3.98 5.75
N VAL A 301 18.52 4.77 4.85
CA VAL A 301 19.31 5.97 5.17
C VAL A 301 18.36 7.16 5.29
N LEU A 302 18.42 7.89 6.40
CA LEU A 302 17.44 8.94 6.70
C LEU A 302 17.78 10.29 6.05
N SER A 303 16.76 11.15 5.92
CA SER A 303 16.89 12.48 5.31
C SER A 303 17.56 13.51 6.22
N GLU A 304 18.06 14.60 5.61
CA GLU A 304 18.79 15.70 6.28
C GLU A 304 18.00 16.35 7.43
N GLU A 305 16.68 16.30 7.38
CA GLU A 305 15.77 16.84 8.40
C GLU A 305 15.95 16.14 9.75
N PHE A 306 16.34 14.86 9.75
CA PHE A 306 16.66 14.09 10.97
C PHE A 306 18.07 14.38 11.50
N ARG A 307 19.02 14.81 10.66
CA ARG A 307 20.40 15.15 11.06
C ARG A 307 20.47 16.40 11.95
N THR A 308 19.46 17.27 11.86
CA THR A 308 19.41 18.56 12.58
C THR A 308 18.68 18.52 13.93
N HIS A 309 18.09 17.37 14.32
CA HIS A 309 17.25 17.24 15.52
C HIS A 309 17.72 16.09 16.44
N PRO A 310 18.49 16.37 17.52
CA PRO A 310 18.99 15.32 18.42
C PRO A 310 17.90 14.45 19.06
N GLU A 311 16.75 15.04 19.40
CA GLU A 311 15.56 14.31 19.90
C GLU A 311 15.07 13.24 18.90
N ALA A 312 15.12 13.53 17.60
CA ALA A 312 14.63 12.61 16.58
C ALA A 312 15.49 11.34 16.49
N PHE A 313 16.82 11.44 16.68
CA PHE A 313 17.70 10.28 16.77
C PHE A 313 17.33 9.39 17.97
N ILE A 314 17.00 9.98 19.12
CA ILE A 314 16.58 9.25 20.33
C ILE A 314 15.24 8.54 20.10
N SER A 315 14.25 9.22 19.48
CA SER A 315 12.96 8.61 19.09
C SER A 315 13.16 7.43 18.15
N LEU A 316 13.96 7.59 17.09
CA LEU A 316 14.22 6.56 16.09
C LEU A 316 14.99 5.35 16.65
N GLN A 317 15.93 5.57 17.58
CA GLN A 317 16.60 4.47 18.29
C GLN A 317 15.59 3.66 19.14
N ARG A 318 14.64 4.34 19.82
CA ARG A 318 13.56 3.70 20.58
C ARG A 318 12.61 2.91 19.67
N GLU A 319 12.32 3.43 18.48
CA GLU A 319 11.48 2.77 17.46
C GLU A 319 12.18 1.57 16.82
N ALA A 320 13.47 1.68 16.50
CA ALA A 320 14.30 0.56 16.07
C ALA A 320 14.31 -0.58 17.10
N LYS A 321 14.45 -0.23 18.39
CA LYS A 321 14.37 -1.20 19.49
C LYS A 321 13.01 -1.89 19.56
N LYS A 322 11.90 -1.15 19.42
CA LYS A 322 10.54 -1.75 19.32
C LYS A 322 10.43 -2.72 18.14
N ALA A 323 10.89 -2.29 16.95
CA ALA A 323 10.87 -3.11 15.74
C ALA A 323 11.70 -4.40 15.86
N GLN A 324 12.82 -4.37 16.60
CA GLN A 324 13.61 -5.56 16.92
C GLN A 324 12.85 -6.55 17.84
N HIS A 325 12.01 -6.06 18.77
CA HIS A 325 11.26 -6.93 19.70
C HIS A 325 10.11 -7.66 19.01
N ILE A 326 9.38 -6.98 18.11
CA ILE A 326 8.24 -7.57 17.37
C ILE A 326 8.66 -8.38 16.13
N ALA A 327 9.93 -8.75 15.99
CA ALA A 327 10.49 -9.36 14.79
C ALA A 327 10.11 -10.85 14.64
N ASN A 328 9.22 -11.17 13.71
CA ASN A 328 8.68 -12.52 13.47
C ASN A 328 8.58 -12.85 11.96
N GLN A 329 7.85 -13.90 11.58
CA GLN A 329 7.69 -14.31 10.18
C GLN A 329 6.93 -13.29 9.31
N ASN A 330 6.01 -12.53 9.90
CA ASN A 330 5.11 -11.59 9.23
C ASN A 330 5.38 -10.10 9.56
N THR A 331 6.42 -9.78 10.31
CA THR A 331 6.99 -8.44 10.43
C THR A 331 8.38 -8.40 9.76
N VAL A 332 8.90 -7.22 9.47
CA VAL A 332 10.29 -7.06 9.02
C VAL A 332 11.25 -7.02 10.20
N LYS A 333 12.25 -7.89 10.15
CA LYS A 333 13.36 -7.92 11.09
C LYS A 333 14.31 -6.76 10.82
N VAL A 334 14.21 -5.73 11.64
CA VAL A 334 15.27 -4.74 11.85
C VAL A 334 16.44 -5.45 12.53
N TYR A 335 17.66 -5.22 12.03
CA TYR A 335 18.88 -5.72 12.66
C TYR A 335 19.44 -4.68 13.64
N ASP A 336 19.67 -3.46 13.18
CA ASP A 336 20.30 -2.40 13.98
C ASP A 336 19.98 -0.98 13.46
N PHE A 337 20.19 0.03 14.30
CA PHE A 337 20.07 1.46 13.99
C PHE A 337 21.29 2.22 14.50
N ASP A 338 21.99 2.88 13.59
CA ASP A 338 23.35 3.39 13.80
C ASP A 338 23.60 4.65 12.96
N ARG A 339 24.77 5.28 13.09
CA ARG A 339 25.19 6.49 12.38
C ARG A 339 26.64 6.40 11.88
N ASP A 340 26.89 6.85 10.66
CA ASP A 340 28.22 6.95 10.08
C ASP A 340 28.59 8.41 9.82
N GLY A 341 29.44 8.98 10.67
CA GLY A 341 29.48 10.43 10.88
C GLY A 341 28.10 10.96 11.25
N ASP A 342 27.57 11.85 10.41
CA ASP A 342 26.20 12.38 10.54
C ASP A 342 25.13 11.50 9.86
N VAL A 343 25.52 10.50 9.05
CA VAL A 343 24.58 9.72 8.24
C VAL A 343 23.88 8.69 9.11
N VAL A 344 22.64 8.97 9.52
CA VAL A 344 21.81 8.05 10.32
C VAL A 344 21.14 7.01 9.42
N PHE A 345 21.20 5.73 9.79
CA PHE A 345 20.64 4.63 9.00
C PHE A 345 20.11 3.48 9.85
N MET A 346 19.13 2.75 9.30
CA MET A 346 18.57 1.52 9.86
C MET A 346 18.86 0.33 8.94
N THR A 347 19.37 -0.76 9.49
CA THR A 347 19.63 -2.02 8.78
C THR A 347 18.49 -3.02 9.04
N MET A 348 18.06 -3.76 8.02
CA MET A 348 16.96 -4.72 8.09
C MET A 348 17.11 -5.85 7.08
N GLU A 349 16.32 -6.91 7.21
CA GLU A 349 16.35 -8.04 6.26
C GLU A 349 16.09 -7.59 4.81
N TYR A 350 16.85 -8.14 3.87
CA TYR A 350 16.56 -7.97 2.45
C TYR A 350 15.41 -8.91 2.05
N MET A 351 14.42 -8.41 1.31
CA MET A 351 13.24 -9.17 0.89
C MET A 351 13.12 -9.19 -0.63
N ILE A 352 12.84 -10.36 -1.19
CA ILE A 352 12.58 -10.56 -2.63
C ILE A 352 11.07 -10.78 -2.82
N GLY A 353 10.45 -9.99 -3.69
CA GLY A 353 9.00 -9.92 -3.88
C GLY A 353 8.55 -8.53 -4.34
N GLN A 354 7.35 -8.10 -3.96
CA GLN A 354 6.84 -6.75 -4.27
C GLN A 354 6.00 -6.13 -3.13
N PRO A 355 5.99 -4.78 -2.98
CA PRO A 355 5.06 -4.09 -2.09
C PRO A 355 3.58 -4.33 -2.45
N LEU A 356 2.73 -4.42 -1.43
CA LEU A 356 1.30 -4.72 -1.61
C LEU A 356 0.57 -3.59 -2.35
N ASP A 357 1.00 -2.33 -2.23
CA ASP A 357 0.42 -1.24 -3.01
C ASP A 357 0.65 -1.40 -4.52
N GLN A 358 1.81 -1.95 -4.93
CA GLN A 358 2.10 -2.27 -6.33
C GLN A 358 1.27 -3.46 -6.82
N MET A 359 1.17 -4.52 -5.99
CA MET A 359 0.33 -5.68 -6.27
C MET A 359 -1.16 -5.28 -6.43
N VAL A 360 -1.71 -4.49 -5.51
CA VAL A 360 -3.09 -3.98 -5.59
C VAL A 360 -3.30 -3.12 -6.85
N LYS A 361 -2.33 -2.29 -7.25
CA LYS A 361 -2.40 -1.52 -8.51
C LYS A 361 -2.43 -2.42 -9.76
N GLN A 362 -1.78 -3.58 -9.74
CA GLN A 362 -1.81 -4.55 -10.85
C GLN A 362 -3.20 -5.19 -11.01
N TYR A 363 -3.93 -5.39 -9.91
CA TYR A 363 -5.28 -5.99 -9.86
C TYR A 363 -6.42 -4.95 -9.75
N HIS A 364 -6.18 -3.71 -10.19
CA HIS A 364 -7.17 -2.64 -10.21
C HIS A 364 -8.44 -3.06 -11.00
N ALA A 365 -9.61 -2.74 -10.46
CA ALA A 365 -10.94 -3.13 -10.96
C ALA A 365 -11.31 -4.64 -10.96
N THR A 366 -10.44 -5.54 -10.48
CA THR A 366 -10.81 -6.95 -10.23
C THR A 366 -10.64 -7.39 -8.78
N GLY A 367 -9.67 -6.81 -8.07
CA GLY A 367 -9.14 -7.39 -6.83
C GLY A 367 -8.23 -8.59 -7.10
N LEU A 368 -7.49 -8.99 -6.07
CA LEU A 368 -6.60 -10.15 -6.06
C LEU A 368 -7.41 -11.47 -6.05
N PRO A 369 -6.83 -12.59 -6.51
CA PRO A 369 -7.38 -13.92 -6.29
C PRO A 369 -7.73 -14.16 -4.81
N ARG A 370 -8.95 -14.62 -4.51
CA ARG A 370 -9.46 -14.70 -3.13
C ARG A 370 -8.58 -15.54 -2.18
N SER A 371 -7.91 -16.57 -2.68
CA SER A 371 -6.97 -17.39 -1.90
C SER A 371 -5.71 -16.61 -1.51
N GLU A 372 -5.19 -15.81 -2.42
CA GLU A 372 -3.99 -14.97 -2.24
C GLU A 372 -4.29 -13.80 -1.29
N ALA A 373 -5.40 -13.09 -1.53
CA ALA A 373 -5.89 -12.03 -0.64
C ALA A 373 -6.13 -12.53 0.80
N LEU A 374 -6.68 -13.74 0.96
CA LEU A 374 -6.87 -14.34 2.29
C LEU A 374 -5.56 -14.76 2.95
N HIS A 375 -4.57 -15.24 2.18
CA HIS A 375 -3.26 -15.60 2.71
C HIS A 375 -2.47 -14.37 3.17
N ILE A 376 -2.50 -13.29 2.38
CA ILE A 376 -1.92 -11.98 2.74
C ILE A 376 -2.60 -11.43 4.00
N LEU A 377 -3.94 -11.48 4.09
CA LEU A 377 -4.67 -11.06 5.30
C LEU A 377 -4.34 -11.89 6.53
N GLN A 378 -4.09 -13.19 6.38
CA GLN A 378 -3.67 -14.04 7.49
C GLN A 378 -2.30 -13.60 8.02
N GLY A 379 -1.31 -13.41 7.14
CA GLY A 379 0.01 -12.90 7.52
C GLY A 379 -0.05 -11.53 8.18
N MET A 380 -0.78 -10.58 7.57
CA MET A 380 -0.98 -9.24 8.15
C MET A 380 -1.66 -9.28 9.53
N SER A 381 -2.66 -10.16 9.70
CA SER A 381 -3.32 -10.31 11.00
C SER A 381 -2.36 -10.85 12.05
N LEU A 382 -1.58 -11.89 11.73
CA LEU A 382 -0.59 -12.48 12.67
C LEU A 382 0.50 -11.47 13.08
N ALA A 383 0.94 -10.61 12.15
CA ALA A 383 1.86 -9.52 12.44
C ALA A 383 1.29 -8.51 13.46
N LEU A 384 0.06 -8.06 13.24
CA LEU A 384 -0.62 -7.10 14.11
C LEU A 384 -0.99 -7.71 15.46
N ILE A 385 -1.48 -8.95 15.49
CA ILE A 385 -1.73 -9.72 16.73
C ILE A 385 -0.46 -9.76 17.58
N HIS A 386 0.70 -10.09 17.01
CA HIS A 386 1.95 -10.10 17.76
C HIS A 386 2.31 -8.71 18.32
N ALA A 387 2.26 -7.66 17.50
CA ALA A 387 2.56 -6.30 17.95
C ALA A 387 1.58 -5.80 19.03
N HIS A 388 0.28 -6.12 18.91
CA HIS A 388 -0.75 -5.74 19.88
C HIS A 388 -0.60 -6.44 21.22
N ASN A 389 -0.07 -7.66 21.26
CA ASN A 389 0.29 -8.35 22.51
C ASN A 389 1.49 -7.70 23.23
N GLU A 390 2.35 -6.99 22.50
CA GLU A 390 3.48 -6.20 23.03
C GLU A 390 3.09 -4.71 23.29
N ASP A 391 1.79 -4.39 23.39
CA ASP A 391 1.22 -3.03 23.52
C ASP A 391 1.66 -2.02 22.40
N ILE A 392 2.06 -2.52 21.23
CA ILE A 392 2.56 -1.73 20.08
C ILE A 392 1.48 -1.60 18.98
N VAL A 393 0.96 -0.38 18.79
CA VAL A 393 0.01 -0.02 17.71
C VAL A 393 0.78 0.55 16.50
N HIS A 394 0.54 0.04 15.29
CA HIS A 394 1.27 0.41 14.07
C HIS A 394 0.98 1.85 13.61
N SER A 395 -0.26 2.33 13.75
CA SER A 395 -0.71 3.72 13.51
C SER A 395 -0.72 4.22 12.04
N ASP A 396 0.26 3.89 11.19
CA ASP A 396 0.26 4.27 9.75
C ASP A 396 0.14 3.05 8.82
N LEU A 397 -0.73 2.10 9.18
CA LEU A 397 -0.92 0.86 8.42
C LEU A 397 -1.58 1.15 7.06
N LYS A 398 -0.91 0.72 5.97
CA LYS A 398 -1.32 0.96 4.58
C LYS A 398 -0.68 -0.07 3.64
N PRO A 399 -1.18 -0.26 2.41
CA PRO A 399 -0.58 -1.21 1.46
C PRO A 399 0.90 -0.92 1.12
N GLY A 400 1.35 0.33 1.28
CA GLY A 400 2.76 0.71 1.09
C GLY A 400 3.71 0.26 2.19
N ASN A 401 3.20 -0.17 3.35
CA ASN A 401 3.97 -0.68 4.49
C ASN A 401 3.87 -2.22 4.63
N VAL A 402 3.36 -2.89 3.60
CA VAL A 402 3.25 -4.35 3.55
C VAL A 402 4.02 -4.83 2.32
N PHE A 403 4.97 -5.72 2.52
CA PHE A 403 5.71 -6.39 1.46
C PHE A 403 5.19 -7.82 1.30
N VAL A 404 5.02 -8.30 0.06
CA VAL A 404 4.65 -9.69 -0.23
C VAL A 404 5.84 -10.35 -0.90
N THR A 405 6.48 -11.30 -0.21
CA THR A 405 7.63 -12.04 -0.73
C THR A 405 7.23 -13.03 -1.82
N GLU A 406 8.18 -13.50 -2.64
CA GLU A 406 7.90 -14.43 -3.76
C GLU A 406 7.18 -15.73 -3.35
N ASN A 407 7.32 -16.17 -2.10
CA ASN A 407 6.62 -17.32 -1.54
C ASN A 407 5.18 -17.02 -1.04
N GLY A 408 4.68 -15.79 -1.23
CA GLY A 408 3.34 -15.34 -0.81
C GLY A 408 3.23 -14.82 0.62
N THR A 409 4.32 -14.82 1.41
CA THR A 409 4.29 -14.33 2.80
C THR A 409 4.14 -12.80 2.84
N ALA A 410 3.14 -12.31 3.56
CA ALA A 410 3.03 -10.89 3.87
C ALA A 410 3.91 -10.53 5.07
N LYS A 411 4.77 -9.51 4.91
CA LYS A 411 5.60 -8.90 5.96
C LYS A 411 5.24 -7.42 6.12
N ILE A 412 4.85 -7.00 7.33
CA ILE A 412 4.60 -5.59 7.67
C ILE A 412 5.93 -4.94 8.10
N PHE A 413 6.20 -3.74 7.58
CA PHE A 413 7.38 -2.94 7.89
C PHE A 413 7.02 -1.49 8.19
N ASP A 414 7.98 -0.70 8.65
CA ASP A 414 7.73 0.67 9.11
C ASP A 414 6.60 0.74 10.17
N PHE A 415 6.74 -0.06 11.24
CA PHE A 415 6.15 0.19 12.57
C PHE A 415 6.79 1.45 13.21
N GLY A 416 6.81 2.54 12.45
CA GLY A 416 7.80 3.62 12.56
C GLY A 416 7.34 4.87 13.28
N ILE A 417 6.10 4.89 13.81
CA ILE A 417 5.65 5.85 14.82
C ILE A 417 4.70 5.12 15.79
N ALA A 418 5.22 4.07 16.44
CA ALA A 418 4.47 3.29 17.42
C ALA A 418 4.26 4.09 18.72
N ARG A 419 3.31 5.05 18.69
CA ARG A 419 2.78 5.77 19.85
C ARG A 419 2.29 4.74 20.87
N ALA A 420 3.08 4.53 21.92
CA ALA A 420 2.78 3.53 22.93
C ALA A 420 1.46 3.85 23.63
N VAL A 421 0.63 2.83 23.88
CA VAL A 421 -0.62 3.01 24.61
C VAL A 421 -0.28 3.34 26.06
N GLN A 422 -0.50 4.58 26.49
CA GLN A 422 -0.36 4.97 27.88
C GLN A 422 -1.48 4.34 28.72
N LYS A 423 -1.26 3.11 29.19
CA LYS A 423 -1.95 2.58 30.37
C LYS A 423 -1.60 3.50 31.54
N ILE A 424 -2.64 4.08 32.16
CA ILE A 424 -2.49 4.95 33.33
C ILE A 424 -2.35 4.06 34.56
N ASP A 425 -1.18 3.46 34.73
CA ASP A 425 -0.76 2.83 35.98
C ASP A 425 0.19 3.75 36.74
N ARG A 426 -0.03 3.89 38.05
CA ARG A 426 0.52 4.97 38.88
C ARG A 426 1.93 4.67 39.43
N SER A 427 2.80 4.06 38.63
CA SER A 427 4.07 3.48 39.12
C SER A 427 5.22 3.44 38.09
N GLN A 428 5.46 4.54 37.36
CA GLN A 428 6.75 4.82 36.74
C GLN A 428 7.00 6.33 36.57
N SER A 429 8.27 6.74 36.44
CA SER A 429 8.71 8.12 36.66
C SER A 429 8.36 9.09 35.53
N GLU A 430 8.24 10.38 35.85
CA GLU A 430 7.85 11.44 34.90
C GLU A 430 8.87 11.74 33.78
N GLN A 431 10.01 11.03 33.76
CA GLN A 431 11.14 11.29 32.88
C GLN A 431 10.95 10.80 31.43
N ASP A 432 9.94 9.97 31.14
CA ASP A 432 9.72 9.42 29.79
C ASP A 432 8.69 10.20 28.93
N ARG A 433 8.40 11.45 29.29
CA ARG A 433 7.47 12.35 28.58
C ARG A 433 8.18 13.28 27.60
N THR A 434 8.94 12.73 26.65
CA THR A 434 9.57 13.51 25.57
C THR A 434 8.54 14.16 24.64
N VAL A 435 8.76 15.42 24.24
CA VAL A 435 7.74 16.29 23.61
C VAL A 435 7.57 16.07 22.09
N PHE A 436 8.34 15.15 21.50
CA PHE A 436 8.34 14.90 20.05
C PHE A 436 7.23 13.94 19.60
N ASP A 437 5.97 14.41 19.53
CA ASP A 437 4.91 13.69 18.80
C ASP A 437 5.15 13.87 17.28
N ALA A 438 5.63 12.81 16.63
CA ALA A 438 5.89 12.80 15.18
C ALA A 438 4.61 12.97 14.33
N GLY A 439 3.41 12.99 14.93
CA GLY A 439 2.20 13.53 14.30
C GLY A 439 2.38 14.97 13.78
N ASN A 440 3.25 15.78 14.39
CA ASN A 440 3.58 17.13 13.90
C ASN A 440 4.33 17.14 12.55
N LEU A 441 4.95 16.03 12.14
CA LEU A 441 5.57 15.88 10.80
C LEU A 441 4.53 15.56 9.71
N GLY A 442 3.24 15.41 10.05
CA GLY A 442 2.18 15.17 9.07
C GLY A 442 2.19 13.76 8.45
N ALA A 443 2.82 12.79 9.12
CA ALA A 443 3.11 11.45 8.60
C ALA A 443 1.90 10.48 8.53
N LEU A 444 0.67 10.91 8.84
CA LEU A 444 -0.53 10.08 8.73
C LEU A 444 -1.01 10.00 7.28
N THR A 445 -1.21 8.78 6.77
CA THR A 445 -1.80 8.55 5.43
C THR A 445 -3.33 8.67 5.48
N PRO A 446 -3.97 9.78 5.05
CA PRO A 446 -5.34 10.09 5.51
C PRO A 446 -6.43 9.16 4.99
N ALA A 447 -6.18 8.45 3.89
CA ALA A 447 -7.12 7.47 3.33
C ALA A 447 -7.33 6.22 4.22
N TYR A 448 -6.31 5.80 4.97
CA TYR A 448 -6.34 4.58 5.80
C TYR A 448 -6.42 4.88 7.31
N ALA A 449 -6.05 6.10 7.73
CA ALA A 449 -6.14 6.54 9.12
C ALA A 449 -7.58 6.53 9.64
N SER A 450 -7.77 6.13 10.90
CA SER A 450 -9.09 6.16 11.55
C SER A 450 -9.57 7.58 11.83
N ARG A 451 -10.87 7.74 12.08
CA ARG A 451 -11.47 9.05 12.40
C ARG A 451 -10.91 9.63 13.71
N GLU A 452 -10.65 8.80 14.70
CA GLU A 452 -10.06 9.19 15.98
C GLU A 452 -8.60 9.64 15.83
N MET A 453 -7.84 8.99 14.94
CA MET A 453 -6.47 9.42 14.60
C MET A 453 -6.44 10.78 13.88
N LEU A 454 -7.34 10.98 12.91
CA LEU A 454 -7.49 12.27 12.20
C LEU A 454 -7.94 13.41 13.15
N LEU A 455 -8.64 13.06 14.23
CA LEU A 455 -9.01 13.97 15.33
C LEU A 455 -7.92 14.10 16.41
N GLY A 456 -6.74 13.50 16.24
CA GLY A 456 -5.58 13.64 17.15
C GLY A 456 -5.70 12.90 18.48
N GLN A 457 -6.59 11.91 18.59
CA GLN A 457 -6.81 11.16 19.83
C GLN A 457 -5.62 10.23 20.19
N VAL A 458 -5.64 9.66 21.39
CA VAL A 458 -4.70 8.60 21.80
C VAL A 458 -4.97 7.35 20.95
N PRO A 459 -3.95 6.70 20.35
CA PRO A 459 -4.16 5.54 19.47
C PRO A 459 -4.65 4.31 20.22
N ASP A 460 -5.24 3.41 19.46
CA ASP A 460 -5.90 2.20 19.94
C ASP A 460 -5.66 1.09 18.92
N VAL A 461 -5.55 -0.17 19.36
CA VAL A 461 -5.47 -1.35 18.49
C VAL A 461 -6.59 -1.37 17.43
N ARG A 462 -7.74 -0.76 17.74
CA ARG A 462 -8.89 -0.60 16.84
C ARG A 462 -8.67 0.36 15.68
N ASP A 463 -7.60 1.16 15.67
CA ASP A 463 -7.26 2.01 14.53
C ASP A 463 -6.50 1.23 13.46
N ASP A 464 -5.58 0.35 13.85
CA ASP A 464 -4.97 -0.63 12.95
C ASP A 464 -6.01 -1.58 12.35
N ILE A 465 -7.05 -1.95 13.12
CA ILE A 465 -8.21 -2.72 12.62
C ILE A 465 -8.96 -1.97 11.51
N TYR A 466 -9.14 -0.66 11.63
CA TYR A 466 -9.81 0.14 10.60
C TYR A 466 -8.99 0.17 9.30
N ALA A 467 -7.68 0.36 9.41
CA ALA A 467 -6.75 0.27 8.28
C ALA A 467 -6.72 -1.14 7.66
N LEU A 468 -6.65 -2.20 8.47
CA LEU A 468 -6.74 -3.59 8.03
C LEU A 468 -8.06 -3.87 7.28
N GLY A 469 -9.19 -3.32 7.76
CA GLY A 469 -10.48 -3.38 7.09
C GLY A 469 -10.47 -2.69 5.71
N CYS A 470 -9.80 -1.54 5.60
CA CYS A 470 -9.62 -0.83 4.33
C CYS A 470 -8.79 -1.65 3.34
N ILE A 471 -7.64 -2.19 3.78
CA ILE A 471 -6.74 -3.00 2.96
C ILE A 471 -7.41 -4.33 2.56
N ALA A 472 -8.16 -4.97 3.45
CA ALA A 472 -8.94 -6.18 3.17
C ALA A 472 -9.99 -5.95 2.09
N TYR A 473 -10.72 -4.83 2.16
CA TYR A 473 -11.70 -4.46 1.15
C TYR A 473 -11.03 -4.17 -0.20
N GLU A 474 -9.94 -3.39 -0.20
CA GLU A 474 -9.23 -2.97 -1.40
C GLU A 474 -8.56 -4.15 -2.12
N MET A 475 -7.94 -5.09 -1.41
CA MET A 475 -7.42 -6.33 -2.01
C MET A 475 -8.54 -7.20 -2.62
N LEU A 476 -9.73 -7.24 -2.02
CA LEU A 476 -10.85 -8.07 -2.48
C LEU A 476 -11.70 -7.43 -3.61
N THR A 477 -11.39 -6.19 -4.02
CA THR A 477 -12.19 -5.45 -5.03
C THR A 477 -11.36 -4.66 -6.05
N GLY A 478 -10.12 -4.30 -5.71
CA GLY A 478 -9.29 -3.35 -6.46
C GLY A 478 -9.56 -1.87 -6.12
N ASP A 479 -10.56 -1.58 -5.29
CA ASP A 479 -11.02 -0.22 -4.95
C ASP A 479 -11.05 0.02 -3.43
N HIS A 480 -10.64 1.22 -2.99
CA HIS A 480 -10.75 1.61 -1.58
C HIS A 480 -12.24 1.76 -1.15
N PRO A 481 -12.67 1.28 0.04
CA PRO A 481 -14.08 1.27 0.45
C PRO A 481 -14.77 2.64 0.41
N PHE A 482 -14.00 3.70 0.65
CA PHE A 482 -14.46 5.10 0.65
C PHE A 482 -13.80 5.95 -0.46
N THR A 483 -13.35 5.34 -1.55
CA THR A 483 -12.72 6.03 -2.70
C THR A 483 -11.51 6.89 -2.29
N ARG A 484 -10.73 6.39 -1.33
CA ARG A 484 -9.58 7.06 -0.67
C ARG A 484 -9.88 8.44 -0.05
N LEU A 485 -11.15 8.73 0.26
CA LEU A 485 -11.52 9.86 1.12
C LEU A 485 -11.11 9.58 2.58
N PRO A 486 -10.70 10.62 3.34
CA PRO A 486 -10.48 10.52 4.78
C PRO A 486 -11.68 10.03 5.58
N ALA A 487 -11.44 9.38 6.72
CA ALA A 487 -12.48 8.74 7.54
C ALA A 487 -13.47 9.73 8.19
N ASP A 488 -13.03 10.96 8.48
CA ASP A 488 -13.90 12.06 8.94
C ASP A 488 -14.79 12.59 7.80
N GLU A 489 -14.21 12.87 6.62
CA GLU A 489 -15.00 13.24 5.43
C GLU A 489 -16.00 12.15 5.00
N ALA A 490 -15.62 10.87 5.11
CA ALA A 490 -16.48 9.75 4.76
C ALA A 490 -17.64 9.56 5.76
N TYR A 491 -17.40 9.81 7.04
CA TYR A 491 -18.42 9.86 8.09
C TYR A 491 -19.41 11.01 7.88
N ASP A 492 -18.93 12.22 7.62
CA ASP A 492 -19.77 13.41 7.38
C ASP A 492 -20.63 13.25 6.11
N LYS A 493 -20.07 12.64 5.06
CA LYS A 493 -20.78 12.25 3.83
C LYS A 493 -21.67 11.01 4.00
N LYS A 494 -21.71 10.40 5.20
CA LYS A 494 -22.49 9.22 5.58
C LYS A 494 -22.29 8.02 4.63
N LEU A 495 -21.06 7.86 4.12
CA LEU A 495 -20.72 6.79 3.20
C LEU A 495 -20.78 5.42 3.89
N LYS A 496 -21.05 4.37 3.11
CA LYS A 496 -21.02 2.98 3.56
C LYS A 496 -20.29 2.12 2.52
N PRO A 497 -19.45 1.17 2.94
CA PRO A 497 -18.75 0.29 1.99
C PRO A 497 -19.75 -0.59 1.24
N LYS A 498 -19.52 -0.84 -0.05
CA LYS A 498 -20.42 -1.69 -0.85
C LYS A 498 -20.17 -3.16 -0.49
N ARG A 499 -21.24 -3.95 -0.33
CA ARG A 499 -21.11 -5.38 -0.03
C ARG A 499 -20.28 -6.11 -1.09
N ILE A 500 -19.11 -6.63 -0.70
CA ILE A 500 -18.23 -7.45 -1.54
C ILE A 500 -18.98 -8.72 -1.98
N GLN A 501 -18.94 -9.02 -3.27
CA GLN A 501 -19.71 -10.13 -3.86
C GLN A 501 -18.93 -11.44 -3.86
N GLY A 502 -19.65 -12.54 -3.58
CA GLY A 502 -19.09 -13.90 -3.57
C GLY A 502 -18.14 -14.22 -2.41
N ILE A 503 -18.10 -13.42 -1.35
CA ILE A 503 -17.49 -13.79 -0.06
C ILE A 503 -18.54 -14.27 0.95
N LYS A 504 -18.13 -15.11 1.92
CA LYS A 504 -19.02 -15.63 2.97
C LYS A 504 -19.60 -14.48 3.80
N LYS A 505 -20.86 -14.59 4.26
CA LYS A 505 -21.54 -13.55 5.06
C LYS A 505 -20.73 -13.11 6.28
N ARG A 506 -20.00 -14.03 6.91
CA ARG A 506 -19.11 -13.76 8.04
C ARG A 506 -17.87 -12.93 7.69
N TYR A 507 -17.23 -13.20 6.53
CA TYR A 507 -16.07 -12.45 6.05
C TYR A 507 -16.46 -11.02 5.74
N TRP A 508 -17.63 -10.84 5.11
CA TRP A 508 -18.22 -9.52 4.95
C TRP A 508 -18.48 -8.84 6.30
N LYS A 509 -19.08 -9.52 7.28
CA LYS A 509 -19.34 -8.94 8.61
C LYS A 509 -18.04 -8.49 9.30
N ALA A 510 -16.97 -9.28 9.24
CA ALA A 510 -15.68 -8.91 9.83
C ALA A 510 -15.10 -7.64 9.19
N ILE A 511 -15.13 -7.53 7.85
CA ILE A 511 -14.69 -6.35 7.12
C ILE A 511 -15.62 -5.14 7.37
N GLU A 512 -16.93 -5.34 7.36
CA GLU A 512 -17.96 -4.32 7.63
C GLU A 512 -17.84 -3.74 9.05
N SER A 513 -17.58 -4.59 10.06
CA SER A 513 -17.29 -4.15 11.43
C SER A 513 -15.89 -3.52 11.56
N ALA A 514 -14.87 -3.99 10.85
CA ALA A 514 -13.56 -3.33 10.86
C ALA A 514 -13.64 -1.90 10.30
N LEU A 515 -14.45 -1.69 9.25
CA LEU A 515 -14.71 -0.40 8.60
C LEU A 515 -15.67 0.53 9.36
N ALA A 516 -16.09 0.21 10.58
CA ALA A 516 -16.95 1.09 11.37
C ALA A 516 -16.20 2.36 11.82
N PHE A 517 -16.77 3.54 11.57
CA PHE A 517 -16.08 4.82 11.79
C PHE A 517 -15.78 5.11 13.27
N GLU A 518 -16.61 4.65 14.22
CA GLU A 518 -16.42 4.86 15.65
C GLU A 518 -15.86 3.59 16.33
N ARG A 519 -14.81 3.72 17.15
CA ARG A 519 -14.16 2.59 17.86
C ARG A 519 -15.11 1.67 18.63
N LYS A 520 -16.27 2.18 19.10
CA LYS A 520 -17.26 1.40 19.86
C LYS A 520 -17.98 0.34 19.01
N ASP A 521 -18.15 0.62 17.71
CA ASP A 521 -18.89 -0.22 16.76
C ASP A 521 -17.95 -1.15 15.95
N ARG A 522 -16.64 -0.99 16.13
CA ARG A 522 -15.61 -1.84 15.50
C ARG A 522 -15.56 -3.23 16.11
N ILE A 523 -15.04 -4.18 15.33
CA ILE A 523 -14.61 -5.46 15.87
C ILE A 523 -13.49 -5.25 16.91
N VAL A 524 -13.56 -5.99 18.02
CA VAL A 524 -12.90 -5.62 19.28
C VAL A 524 -11.36 -5.72 19.20
N SER A 525 -10.84 -6.70 18.46
CA SER A 525 -9.41 -7.00 18.36
C SER A 525 -9.07 -7.64 17.00
N VAL A 526 -7.78 -7.75 16.66
CA VAL A 526 -7.34 -8.36 15.40
C VAL A 526 -7.52 -9.88 15.42
N GLU A 527 -7.40 -10.53 16.57
CA GLU A 527 -7.68 -11.98 16.76
C GLU A 527 -9.14 -12.28 16.43
N ALA A 528 -10.08 -11.41 16.86
CA ALA A 528 -11.49 -11.56 16.54
C ALA A 528 -11.77 -11.42 15.03
N PHE A 529 -11.07 -10.51 14.34
CA PHE A 529 -11.13 -10.37 12.88
C PHE A 529 -10.53 -11.60 12.18
N TYR A 530 -9.35 -12.05 12.62
CA TYR A 530 -8.64 -13.24 12.12
C TYR A 530 -9.51 -14.49 12.22
N ASN A 531 -10.12 -14.75 13.37
CA ASN A 531 -10.93 -15.96 13.60
C ASN A 531 -12.18 -16.02 12.70
N GLU A 532 -12.84 -14.88 12.45
CA GLU A 532 -13.97 -14.83 11.51
C GLU A 532 -13.53 -15.07 10.04
N ILE A 533 -12.30 -14.71 9.66
CA ILE A 533 -11.76 -15.01 8.31
C ILE A 533 -11.16 -16.43 8.16
N THR A 534 -10.57 -17.00 9.21
CA THR A 534 -9.88 -18.30 9.16
C THR A 534 -10.77 -19.48 9.53
N GLU A 535 -11.30 -19.52 10.75
CA GLU A 535 -11.82 -20.74 11.38
C GLU A 535 -13.00 -21.39 10.63
N LYS A 536 -13.23 -22.68 10.84
CA LYS A 536 -14.54 -23.30 10.54
C LYS A 536 -15.21 -23.61 11.86
N LYS A 537 -16.37 -23.00 12.17
CA LYS A 537 -17.16 -23.41 13.34
C LYS A 537 -17.46 -24.90 13.23
N LYS A 538 -17.08 -25.68 14.25
CA LYS A 538 -17.77 -26.94 14.55
C LYS A 538 -19.23 -26.62 14.88
N ALA A 539 -20.13 -27.51 14.49
CA ALA A 539 -21.55 -27.36 14.80
C ALA A 539 -21.79 -27.77 16.26
N ASN A 540 -21.63 -26.83 17.19
CA ASN A 540 -22.01 -27.04 18.58
C ASN A 540 -23.54 -27.01 18.69
N GLY A 541 -24.13 -28.14 19.08
CA GLY A 541 -25.56 -28.25 19.34
C GLY A 541 -25.97 -27.56 20.65
N LEU A 542 -27.05 -26.79 20.55
CA LEU A 542 -28.13 -26.58 21.52
C LEU A 542 -27.84 -26.57 23.05
N LEU A 543 -28.17 -25.42 23.68
CA LEU A 543 -28.56 -25.14 25.08
C LEU A 543 -27.88 -25.88 26.26
N GLY A 544 -27.40 -25.10 27.24
CA GLY A 544 -27.04 -25.55 28.58
C GLY A 544 -27.25 -24.48 29.66
N VAL A 545 -28.45 -24.48 30.26
CA VAL A 545 -28.84 -23.91 31.58
C VAL A 545 -28.36 -22.50 31.98
N THR A 546 -29.32 -21.58 32.08
CA THR A 546 -29.24 -20.37 32.93
C THR A 546 -29.63 -20.68 34.38
N PHE A 547 -28.69 -20.73 35.33
CA PHE A 547 -28.98 -20.72 36.77
C PHE A 547 -27.76 -20.27 37.61
N ALA A 548 -27.97 -20.01 38.91
CA ALA A 548 -26.93 -19.92 39.96
C ALA A 548 -25.95 -18.71 39.99
N VAL A 549 -26.41 -17.47 39.75
CA VAL A 549 -25.72 -16.25 40.26
C VAL A 549 -26.66 -15.28 41.01
N ALA A 550 -27.98 -15.36 40.79
CA ALA A 550 -28.98 -14.40 41.28
C ALA A 550 -29.37 -14.53 42.78
N VAL A 551 -28.47 -14.97 43.66
CA VAL A 551 -28.76 -15.22 45.10
C VAL A 551 -27.76 -14.53 46.04
N ALA A 552 -26.60 -14.07 45.56
CA ALA A 552 -25.53 -13.50 46.40
C ALA A 552 -25.69 -11.99 46.75
N ALA A 553 -26.87 -11.40 46.55
CA ALA A 553 -27.09 -9.94 46.62
C ALA A 553 -28.07 -9.47 47.72
N SER A 554 -28.47 -10.37 48.64
CA SER A 554 -29.52 -10.10 49.65
C SER A 554 -28.99 -9.82 51.07
N GLY A 555 -27.67 -9.76 51.28
CA GLY A 555 -27.07 -9.78 52.62
C GLY A 555 -26.63 -8.44 53.22
N PHE A 556 -26.49 -7.37 52.42
CA PHE A 556 -25.80 -6.14 52.86
C PHE A 556 -26.73 -4.99 53.31
N ALA A 557 -28.04 -5.12 53.11
CA ALA A 557 -29.01 -4.04 53.30
C ALA A 557 -29.63 -3.94 54.71
N TYR A 558 -29.14 -4.71 55.69
CA TYR A 558 -29.78 -4.86 57.02
C TYR A 558 -28.96 -4.31 58.19
N TYR A 559 -27.68 -3.97 58.01
CA TYR A 559 -26.77 -3.73 59.14
C TYR A 559 -26.69 -2.27 59.62
N GLU A 560 -26.83 -1.29 58.74
CA GLU A 560 -26.71 0.16 59.03
C GLU A 560 -28.01 0.74 59.66
N TYR A 561 -28.52 0.16 60.76
CA TYR A 561 -29.77 0.62 61.42
C TYR A 561 -29.93 0.22 62.95
N THR A 562 -29.04 0.71 63.88
CA THR A 562 -29.06 0.90 65.40
C THR A 562 -28.33 2.18 65.94
N LYS A 563 -28.84 3.07 66.87
CA LYS A 563 -28.19 4.37 67.34
C LYS A 563 -28.80 5.03 68.63
N LEU A 564 -28.30 6.24 69.00
CA LEU A 564 -28.73 7.32 69.97
C LEU A 564 -28.14 7.24 71.41
N GLU A 565 -28.07 8.29 72.27
CA GLU A 565 -27.61 9.72 72.22
C GLU A 565 -27.44 10.29 73.68
N GLU A 566 -26.80 11.47 73.92
CA GLU A 566 -26.43 12.02 75.28
C GLU A 566 -27.25 13.25 75.79
N PRO A 567 -27.28 13.51 77.12
CA PRO A 567 -27.36 14.87 77.68
C PRO A 567 -26.48 15.16 78.95
N LYS A 568 -26.29 16.44 79.33
CA LYS A 568 -25.49 16.91 80.51
C LYS A 568 -26.18 18.03 81.34
N VAL A 569 -25.65 18.34 82.53
CA VAL A 569 -26.31 19.05 83.66
C VAL A 569 -25.74 20.46 83.95
N SER A 570 -26.48 21.30 84.68
CA SER A 570 -26.20 22.72 85.01
C SER A 570 -25.82 22.99 86.49
N GLN A 571 -25.21 24.16 86.76
CA GLN A 571 -25.09 24.80 88.09
C GLN A 571 -24.94 26.33 87.93
N ALA A 572 -25.81 27.16 88.52
CA ALA A 572 -25.65 28.62 88.59
C ALA A 572 -26.60 29.34 89.59
N GLU A 573 -26.26 29.34 90.88
CA GLU A 573 -26.78 30.22 91.97
C GLU A 573 -25.69 30.20 93.07
N LEU A 574 -25.37 31.25 93.85
CA LEU A 574 -26.03 32.51 94.23
C LEU A 574 -24.95 33.48 94.76
N MET A 575 -24.99 34.81 94.49
CA MET A 575 -24.21 35.84 95.24
C MET A 575 -24.90 37.23 95.27
N THR A 576 -24.40 38.15 96.10
CA THR A 576 -25.21 39.16 96.83
C THR A 576 -24.91 40.65 96.53
N GLN A 577 -25.87 41.51 96.89
CA GLN A 577 -26.03 42.89 96.37
C GLN A 577 -24.94 43.94 96.70
N LEU A 578 -23.95 43.68 97.55
CA LEU A 578 -22.89 44.70 97.78
C LEU A 578 -22.03 44.91 96.51
N GLU A 579 -21.82 43.84 95.75
CA GLU A 579 -21.07 43.85 94.50
C GLU A 579 -21.70 44.73 93.41
N PHE A 580 -23.04 44.83 93.43
CA PHE A 580 -23.87 45.56 92.46
C PHE A 580 -23.42 47.01 92.24
N LYS A 581 -23.22 47.74 93.36
CA LYS A 581 -22.94 49.19 93.32
C LYS A 581 -21.53 49.48 92.81
N ILE A 582 -20.56 48.62 93.12
CA ILE A 582 -19.18 48.73 92.65
C ILE A 582 -19.12 48.41 91.15
N ARG A 583 -19.73 47.29 90.73
CA ARG A 583 -19.81 46.93 89.30
C ARG A 583 -20.45 48.05 88.48
N TYR A 584 -21.57 48.62 88.92
CA TYR A 584 -22.25 49.72 88.21
C TYR A 584 -21.30 50.89 87.90
N GLN A 585 -20.56 51.40 88.90
CA GLN A 585 -19.68 52.55 88.72
C GLN A 585 -18.48 52.26 87.80
N VAL A 586 -17.87 51.08 87.93
CA VAL A 586 -16.73 50.66 87.09
C VAL A 586 -17.13 50.52 85.62
N LEU A 587 -18.27 49.88 85.36
CA LEU A 587 -18.81 49.70 84.00
C LEU A 587 -19.12 51.05 83.34
N GLN A 588 -19.64 52.03 84.08
CA GLN A 588 -19.88 53.38 83.53
C GLN A 588 -18.58 54.06 83.06
N GLU A 589 -17.52 54.01 83.88
CA GLU A 589 -16.23 54.63 83.53
C GLU A 589 -15.56 53.92 82.33
N ASN A 590 -15.61 52.58 82.29
CA ASN A 590 -15.09 51.79 81.18
C ASN A 590 -15.79 52.10 79.86
N ILE A 591 -17.13 52.18 79.85
CA ILE A 591 -17.93 52.50 78.67
C ILE A 591 -17.55 53.90 78.13
N GLU A 592 -17.44 54.92 78.99
CA GLU A 592 -17.03 56.26 78.56
C GLU A 592 -15.59 56.28 78.03
N ARG A 593 -14.68 55.50 78.63
CA ARG A 593 -13.30 55.33 78.16
C ARG A 593 -13.23 54.66 76.77
N PHE A 594 -14.08 53.67 76.50
CA PHE A 594 -14.16 53.03 75.18
C PHE A 594 -14.76 53.95 74.11
N ILE A 595 -15.79 54.74 74.46
CA ILE A 595 -16.41 55.74 73.56
C ILE A 595 -15.43 56.85 73.20
N ALA A 596 -14.62 57.31 74.16
CA ALA A 596 -13.63 58.38 73.97
C ALA A 596 -12.45 58.00 73.04
N SER A 597 -12.30 56.72 72.65
CA SER A 597 -11.24 56.27 71.73
C SER A 597 -11.68 55.06 70.89
N PRO A 598 -12.54 55.26 69.87
CA PRO A 598 -13.21 54.18 69.15
C PRO A 598 -12.34 53.55 68.06
N SER A 599 -11.64 52.45 68.38
CA SER A 599 -10.78 51.75 67.41
C SER A 599 -11.56 50.90 66.39
N PHE A 600 -12.73 50.38 66.79
CA PHE A 600 -13.50 49.36 66.08
C PHE A 600 -12.75 48.04 65.82
N SER A 601 -11.69 47.72 66.55
CA SER A 601 -11.05 46.40 66.46
C SER A 601 -12.01 45.28 66.91
N THR A 602 -11.70 44.01 66.65
CA THR A 602 -12.53 42.89 67.10
C THR A 602 -12.65 42.86 68.62
N GLU A 603 -11.56 43.23 69.29
CA GLU A 603 -11.39 43.27 70.74
C GLU A 603 -12.17 44.46 71.33
N TRP A 604 -12.00 45.67 70.78
CA TRP A 604 -12.76 46.85 71.20
C TRP A 604 -14.27 46.67 71.03
N GLN A 605 -14.72 46.05 69.93
CA GLN A 605 -16.15 45.76 69.72
C GLN A 605 -16.68 44.68 70.67
N GLY A 606 -15.82 43.74 71.08
CA GLY A 606 -16.13 42.71 72.07
C GLY A 606 -16.25 43.31 73.47
N SER A 607 -15.18 43.93 73.97
CA SER A 607 -15.15 44.50 75.33
C SER A 607 -16.19 45.59 75.53
N LEU A 608 -16.39 46.51 74.57
CA LEU A 608 -17.48 47.50 74.68
C LEU A 608 -18.86 46.84 74.78
N TRP A 609 -19.08 45.72 74.08
CA TRP A 609 -20.34 44.98 74.16
C TRP A 609 -20.48 44.22 75.49
N GLU A 610 -19.41 43.63 76.00
CA GLU A 610 -19.37 42.94 77.30
C GLU A 610 -19.62 43.91 78.46
N GLU A 611 -19.04 45.12 78.42
CA GLU A 611 -19.30 46.17 79.42
C GLU A 611 -20.75 46.68 79.35
N ILE A 612 -21.27 46.96 78.14
CA ILE A 612 -22.67 47.40 77.92
C ILE A 612 -23.67 46.33 78.37
N GLN A 613 -23.42 45.06 78.08
CA GLN A 613 -24.29 43.96 78.52
C GLN A 613 -24.15 43.66 80.01
N SER A 614 -22.96 43.78 80.58
CA SER A 614 -22.77 43.69 82.05
C SER A 614 -23.54 44.80 82.77
N LEU A 615 -23.61 46.00 82.17
CA LEU A 615 -24.39 47.11 82.69
C LEU A 615 -25.91 46.88 82.54
N ALA A 616 -26.36 46.35 81.40
CA ALA A 616 -27.76 45.99 81.17
C ALA A 616 -28.24 44.90 82.15
N ASN A 617 -27.41 43.87 82.37
CA ASN A 617 -27.69 42.75 83.28
C ASN A 617 -27.80 43.18 84.76
N LEU A 618 -27.23 44.33 85.14
CA LEU A 618 -27.45 44.92 86.47
C LEU A 618 -28.84 45.56 86.63
N PHE A 619 -29.56 45.90 85.55
CA PHE A 619 -30.85 46.59 85.63
C PHE A 619 -31.95 45.90 84.81
N PRO A 620 -32.36 44.66 85.16
CA PRO A 620 -33.28 43.86 84.34
C PRO A 620 -34.65 44.51 84.07
N GLU A 621 -35.17 45.30 85.02
CA GLU A 621 -36.53 45.86 84.92
C GLU A 621 -36.59 47.30 84.41
N LYS A 622 -35.55 48.12 84.65
CA LYS A 622 -35.53 49.57 84.32
C LYS A 622 -34.10 50.08 84.05
N PRO A 623 -33.64 50.15 82.79
CA PRO A 623 -32.36 50.78 82.45
C PRO A 623 -32.37 52.28 82.72
N THR A 624 -31.22 52.86 83.07
CA THR A 624 -31.12 54.30 83.39
C THR A 624 -31.14 55.18 82.13
N PRO A 625 -31.55 56.46 82.20
CA PRO A 625 -31.52 57.37 81.05
C PRO A 625 -30.12 57.51 80.42
N TRP A 626 -29.06 57.38 81.23
CA TRP A 626 -27.67 57.40 80.78
C TRP A 626 -27.36 56.21 79.85
N TYR A 627 -27.88 55.00 80.14
CA TYR A 627 -27.68 53.81 79.31
C TYR A 627 -28.22 54.00 77.88
N PHE A 628 -29.42 54.56 77.73
CA PHE A 628 -29.99 54.88 76.42
C PHE A 628 -29.19 55.95 75.67
N SER A 629 -28.73 57.00 76.37
CA SER A 629 -27.88 58.05 75.79
C SER A 629 -26.56 57.48 75.26
N LYS A 630 -25.89 56.61 76.03
CA LYS A 630 -24.63 55.97 75.60
C LYS A 630 -24.82 54.92 74.50
N ARG A 631 -25.94 54.19 74.48
CA ARG A 631 -26.30 53.32 73.35
C ARG A 631 -26.39 54.09 72.03
N GLU A 632 -27.11 55.21 72.00
CA GLU A 632 -27.22 56.04 70.78
C GLU A 632 -25.88 56.70 70.40
N GLU A 633 -25.07 57.15 71.36
CA GLU A 633 -23.72 57.67 71.11
C GLU A 633 -22.82 56.62 70.42
N ILE A 634 -22.84 55.37 70.92
CA ILE A 634 -22.13 54.24 70.28
C ILE A 634 -22.71 53.97 68.87
N TYR A 635 -24.03 53.96 68.71
CA TYR A 635 -24.68 53.71 67.41
C TYR A 635 -24.23 54.71 66.33
N GLN A 636 -24.18 56.01 66.66
CA GLN A 636 -23.70 57.05 65.73
C GLN A 636 -22.22 56.83 65.33
N LEU A 637 -21.36 56.41 66.25
CA LEU A 637 -19.98 56.03 65.94
C LEU A 637 -19.92 54.87 64.92
N TYR A 638 -20.75 53.83 65.09
CA TYR A 638 -20.84 52.73 64.11
C TYR A 638 -21.34 53.19 62.74
N LEU A 639 -22.38 54.04 62.66
CA LEU A 639 -22.92 54.53 61.37
C LEU A 639 -21.85 55.29 60.54
N GLY A 640 -21.01 56.09 61.20
CA GLY A 640 -19.85 56.72 60.55
C GLY A 640 -18.84 55.70 60.00
N LYS A 641 -18.51 54.66 60.78
CA LYS A 641 -17.55 53.62 60.37
C LYS A 641 -18.10 52.73 59.26
N ILE A 642 -19.39 52.40 59.28
CA ILE A 642 -20.10 51.66 58.23
C ILE A 642 -20.02 52.43 56.91
N THR A 643 -20.29 53.72 56.94
CA THR A 643 -20.23 54.60 55.75
C THR A 643 -18.84 54.58 55.11
N ALA A 644 -17.78 54.69 55.92
CA ALA A 644 -16.39 54.60 55.44
C ALA A 644 -16.02 53.20 54.90
N ALA A 645 -16.54 52.11 55.48
CA ALA A 645 -16.30 50.75 55.00
C ALA A 645 -17.01 50.48 53.65
N ILE A 646 -18.21 51.03 53.44
CA ILE A 646 -18.93 50.95 52.16
C ILE A 646 -18.20 51.76 51.07
N SER A 647 -17.76 52.98 51.36
CA SER A 647 -17.08 53.84 50.38
C SER A 647 -15.71 53.29 49.95
N THR A 648 -14.99 52.62 50.86
CA THR A 648 -13.71 51.94 50.58
C THR A 648 -13.85 50.52 49.99
N VAL A 649 -15.07 50.12 49.59
CA VAL A 649 -15.38 48.83 48.95
C VAL A 649 -15.05 47.61 49.84
N ASN A 650 -14.90 47.82 51.16
CA ASN A 650 -14.60 46.76 52.12
C ASN A 650 -15.91 46.15 52.67
N PHE A 651 -16.63 45.46 51.78
CA PHE A 651 -17.98 44.96 52.02
C PHE A 651 -18.09 43.97 53.18
N SER A 652 -17.09 43.11 53.39
CA SER A 652 -17.03 42.20 54.54
C SER A 652 -16.98 42.99 55.86
N ARG A 653 -16.11 44.00 55.95
CA ARG A 653 -15.99 44.86 57.13
C ARG A 653 -17.24 45.72 57.35
N ALA A 654 -17.85 46.22 56.28
CA ALA A 654 -19.12 46.94 56.36
C ALA A 654 -20.25 46.07 56.95
N ASN A 655 -20.37 44.81 56.48
CA ASN A 655 -21.36 43.87 56.98
C ASN A 655 -21.14 43.50 58.47
N ALA A 656 -19.88 43.27 58.86
CA ALA A 656 -19.53 43.01 60.26
C ALA A 656 -19.84 44.20 61.18
N LEU A 657 -19.57 45.43 60.72
CA LEU A 657 -19.93 46.64 61.48
C LEU A 657 -21.44 46.84 61.57
N ILE A 658 -22.20 46.55 60.51
CA ILE A 658 -23.67 46.60 60.50
C ILE A 658 -24.26 45.63 61.55
N ASN A 659 -23.80 44.38 61.58
CA ASN A 659 -24.27 43.35 62.51
C ASN A 659 -23.91 43.63 63.99
N ASN A 660 -22.94 44.52 64.23
CA ASN A 660 -22.58 44.98 65.57
C ASN A 660 -23.31 46.28 65.93
N ALA A 661 -23.62 47.15 64.96
CA ALA A 661 -24.39 48.38 65.16
C ALA A 661 -25.84 48.11 65.61
N SER A 662 -26.49 47.06 65.10
CA SER A 662 -27.87 46.67 65.46
C SER A 662 -28.07 46.31 66.94
N ARG A 663 -27.00 46.22 67.73
CA ARG A 663 -27.06 45.99 69.17
C ARG A 663 -27.32 47.27 69.96
N TYR A 664 -26.97 48.43 69.40
CA TYR A 664 -26.88 49.71 70.10
C TYR A 664 -28.03 50.67 69.83
N SER A 665 -28.99 50.33 68.97
CA SER A 665 -30.21 51.14 68.81
C SER A 665 -31.40 50.26 68.45
N ASP A 666 -32.56 50.71 68.91
CA ASP A 666 -33.84 50.02 68.72
C ASP A 666 -34.57 50.54 67.45
N ASP A 667 -34.10 51.66 66.88
CA ASP A 667 -34.46 52.13 65.53
C ASP A 667 -33.45 51.64 64.48
N LEU A 668 -33.82 50.56 63.80
CA LEU A 668 -33.03 49.94 62.74
C LEU A 668 -33.19 50.61 61.36
N SER A 669 -34.04 51.63 61.21
CA SER A 669 -34.37 52.22 59.89
C SER A 669 -33.15 52.76 59.14
N LYS A 670 -32.29 53.51 59.84
CA LYS A 670 -31.00 54.01 59.33
C LYS A 670 -30.08 52.85 58.93
N LEU A 671 -30.04 51.80 59.74
CA LEU A 671 -29.19 50.64 59.50
C LEU A 671 -29.65 49.82 58.28
N ASP A 672 -30.96 49.71 58.06
CA ASP A 672 -31.53 49.04 56.88
C ASP A 672 -31.25 49.83 55.60
N GLN A 673 -31.23 51.17 55.66
CA GLN A 673 -30.73 52.00 54.56
C GLN A 673 -29.24 51.71 54.25
N HIS A 674 -28.41 51.49 55.27
CA HIS A 674 -27.01 51.08 55.06
C HIS A 674 -26.86 49.64 54.53
N LYS A 675 -27.71 48.68 54.96
CA LYS A 675 -27.77 47.33 54.38
C LYS A 675 -28.13 47.38 52.89
N PHE A 676 -29.11 48.21 52.52
CA PHE A 676 -29.53 48.42 51.13
C PHE A 676 -28.44 49.08 50.28
N ASN A 677 -27.78 50.11 50.80
CA ASN A 677 -26.63 50.73 50.12
C ASN A 677 -25.45 49.75 49.94
N LEU A 678 -25.20 48.88 50.93
CA LEU A 678 -24.19 47.82 50.83
C LEU A 678 -24.56 46.77 49.78
N SER A 679 -25.80 46.27 49.76
CA SER A 679 -26.23 45.26 48.77
C SER A 679 -26.24 45.82 47.34
N GLN A 680 -26.65 47.08 47.15
CA GLN A 680 -26.50 47.77 45.87
C GLN A 680 -25.03 47.87 45.43
N LYS A 681 -24.10 48.18 46.35
CA LYS A 681 -22.67 48.30 46.02
C LYS A 681 -22.01 46.96 45.71
N ILE A 682 -22.42 45.88 46.38
CA ILE A 682 -22.02 44.51 46.06
C ILE A 682 -22.50 44.16 44.63
N ALA A 683 -23.80 44.36 44.34
CA ALA A 683 -24.37 44.06 43.03
C ALA A 683 -23.73 44.89 41.89
N GLN A 684 -23.43 46.18 42.14
CA GLN A 684 -22.70 47.04 41.19
C GLN A 684 -21.29 46.49 40.89
N LYS A 685 -20.56 46.00 41.90
CA LYS A 685 -19.24 45.41 41.71
C LYS A 685 -19.32 44.09 40.95
N GLU A 686 -20.20 43.17 41.35
CA GLU A 686 -20.39 41.90 40.65
C GLU A 686 -20.74 42.09 39.16
N ALA A 687 -21.60 43.05 38.84
CA ALA A 687 -21.97 43.36 37.46
C ALA A 687 -20.78 43.89 36.64
N ALA A 688 -19.90 44.68 37.25
CA ALA A 688 -18.67 45.15 36.62
C ALA A 688 -17.66 44.01 36.41
N ASP A 689 -17.46 43.16 37.41
CA ASP A 689 -16.54 42.01 37.36
C ASP A 689 -17.00 40.97 36.31
N LYS A 690 -18.31 40.65 36.27
CA LYS A 690 -18.92 39.78 35.25
C LYS A 690 -18.69 40.35 33.83
N LYS A 691 -18.90 41.65 33.64
CA LYS A 691 -18.67 42.34 32.35
C LYS A 691 -17.19 42.34 31.93
N ALA A 692 -16.26 42.47 32.87
CA ALA A 692 -14.82 42.40 32.60
C ALA A 692 -14.38 40.99 32.18
N VAL A 693 -14.88 39.94 32.85
CA VAL A 693 -14.61 38.54 32.49
C VAL A 693 -15.14 38.21 31.10
N GLU A 694 -16.36 38.66 30.76
CA GLU A 694 -16.94 38.43 29.44
C GLU A 694 -16.18 39.18 28.32
N ALA A 695 -15.79 40.44 28.55
CA ALA A 695 -14.96 41.19 27.61
C ALA A 695 -13.61 40.49 27.33
N ASN A 696 -12.94 39.99 28.37
CA ASN A 696 -11.70 39.23 28.23
C ASN A 696 -11.89 37.91 27.47
N ARG A 697 -13.01 37.20 27.70
CA ARG A 697 -13.39 35.98 26.96
C ARG A 697 -13.66 36.26 25.49
N LEU A 698 -14.32 37.37 25.15
CA LEU A 698 -14.54 37.79 23.77
C LEU A 698 -13.23 38.19 23.07
N ALA A 699 -12.33 38.87 23.78
CA ALA A 699 -11.01 39.23 23.25
C ALA A 699 -10.13 38.00 22.94
N SER A 700 -10.08 37.02 23.84
CA SER A 700 -9.29 35.79 23.62
C SER A 700 -9.84 34.94 22.47
N LEU A 701 -11.16 34.76 22.38
CA LEU A 701 -11.82 34.08 21.27
C LEU A 701 -11.60 34.78 19.93
N LYS A 702 -11.59 36.12 19.90
CA LYS A 702 -11.26 36.90 18.70
C LYS A 702 -9.80 36.67 18.27
N LYS A 703 -8.86 36.70 19.22
CA LYS A 703 -7.43 36.44 18.97
C LYS A 703 -7.18 35.02 18.46
N GLN A 704 -7.86 34.01 19.03
CA GLN A 704 -7.80 32.63 18.54
C GLN A 704 -8.36 32.47 17.12
N ARG A 705 -9.56 33.01 16.84
CA ARG A 705 -10.16 32.97 15.49
C ARG A 705 -9.23 33.60 14.44
N GLN A 706 -8.61 34.74 14.76
CA GLN A 706 -7.71 35.43 13.86
C GLN A 706 -6.42 34.62 13.63
N ALA A 707 -5.83 34.01 14.67
CA ALA A 707 -4.68 33.13 14.53
C ALA A 707 -4.99 31.89 13.65
N VAL A 708 -6.14 31.24 13.84
CA VAL A 708 -6.60 30.10 13.03
C VAL A 708 -6.81 30.49 11.56
N GLN A 709 -7.37 31.68 11.30
CA GLN A 709 -7.53 32.19 9.92
C GLN A 709 -6.18 32.43 9.24
N THR A 710 -5.23 33.09 9.92
CA THR A 710 -3.87 33.32 9.38
C THR A 710 -3.13 32.00 9.14
N ALA A 711 -3.22 31.04 10.07
CA ALA A 711 -2.62 29.72 9.90
C ALA A 711 -3.22 28.96 8.70
N LYS A 712 -4.55 29.01 8.51
CA LYS A 712 -5.23 28.38 7.37
C LYS A 712 -4.85 29.04 6.03
N ALA A 713 -4.71 30.37 6.00
CA ALA A 713 -4.25 31.10 4.82
C ALA A 713 -2.80 30.76 4.45
N ASN A 714 -1.90 30.71 5.44
CA ASN A 714 -0.50 30.33 5.23
C ASN A 714 -0.37 28.88 4.74
N LYS A 715 -1.09 27.94 5.36
CA LYS A 715 -1.10 26.51 4.94
C LYS A 715 -1.64 26.35 3.51
N ALA A 716 -2.68 27.10 3.11
CA ALA A 716 -3.19 27.11 1.74
C ALA A 716 -2.16 27.66 0.73
N LYS A 717 -1.45 28.74 1.07
CA LYS A 717 -0.40 29.34 0.22
C LYS A 717 0.81 28.43 0.07
N GLN A 718 1.23 27.75 1.14
CA GLN A 718 2.27 26.72 1.09
C GLN A 718 1.85 25.52 0.25
N ALA A 719 0.61 25.03 0.41
CA ALA A 719 0.08 23.91 -0.39
C ALA A 719 0.09 24.22 -1.91
N GLN A 720 -0.34 25.41 -2.33
CA GLN A 720 -0.29 25.82 -3.74
C GLN A 720 1.13 25.90 -4.31
N LEU A 721 2.11 26.34 -3.50
CA LEU A 721 3.52 26.37 -3.90
C LEU A 721 4.13 24.97 -3.99
N ALA A 722 3.80 24.09 -3.03
CA ALA A 722 4.23 22.70 -3.02
C ALA A 722 3.65 21.92 -4.21
N ASP A 723 2.35 22.06 -4.50
CA ASP A 723 1.66 21.37 -5.60
C ASP A 723 2.22 21.78 -6.97
N LYS A 724 2.50 23.08 -7.17
CA LYS A 724 3.13 23.58 -8.40
C LYS A 724 4.57 23.05 -8.58
N LYS A 725 5.36 22.94 -7.50
CA LYS A 725 6.70 22.34 -7.53
C LYS A 725 6.63 20.83 -7.81
N SER A 726 5.66 20.15 -7.18
CA SER A 726 5.37 18.72 -7.33
C SER A 726 4.99 18.35 -8.76
N SER A 727 4.01 19.05 -9.36
CA SER A 727 3.61 18.92 -10.76
C SER A 727 4.79 19.09 -11.73
N THR A 728 5.66 20.08 -11.49
CA THR A 728 6.86 20.33 -12.30
C THR A 728 7.85 19.16 -12.23
N ASN A 729 8.11 18.63 -11.03
CA ASN A 729 8.98 17.46 -10.84
C ASN A 729 8.39 16.19 -11.48
N PHE A 730 7.09 15.93 -11.32
CA PHE A 730 6.45 14.77 -11.95
C PHE A 730 6.48 14.84 -13.48
N TYR A 731 6.37 16.04 -14.07
CA TYR A 731 6.54 16.19 -15.51
C TYR A 731 7.97 15.86 -15.95
N ASN A 732 8.99 16.34 -15.22
CA ASN A 732 10.39 16.04 -15.52
C ASN A 732 10.62 14.52 -15.49
N LEU A 733 10.29 13.86 -14.37
CA LEU A 733 10.46 12.41 -14.20
C LEU A 733 9.71 11.58 -15.27
N ALA A 734 8.52 12.01 -15.68
CA ALA A 734 7.78 11.37 -16.77
C ALA A 734 8.42 11.60 -18.15
N MET A 735 9.12 12.73 -18.35
CA MET A 735 9.87 13.01 -19.57
C MET A 735 11.18 12.22 -19.61
N ASP A 736 11.85 12.07 -18.47
CA ASP A 736 13.10 11.32 -18.36
C ASP A 736 12.89 9.83 -18.69
N ASN A 737 11.80 9.23 -18.19
CA ASN A 737 11.37 7.88 -18.57
C ASN A 737 11.04 7.76 -20.08
N VAL A 738 10.41 8.77 -20.68
CA VAL A 738 10.19 8.83 -22.14
C VAL A 738 11.51 8.92 -22.90
N ASN A 739 12.47 9.70 -22.42
CA ASN A 739 13.80 9.84 -23.02
C ASN A 739 14.61 8.54 -22.91
N GLU A 740 14.57 7.85 -21.77
CA GLU A 740 15.23 6.56 -21.55
C GLU A 740 14.71 5.49 -22.51
N GLN A 741 13.38 5.34 -22.64
CA GLN A 741 12.78 4.44 -23.62
C GLN A 741 13.19 4.79 -25.07
N LEU A 742 13.38 6.08 -25.36
CA LEU A 742 13.84 6.61 -26.65
C LEU A 742 15.37 6.60 -26.84
N ALA A 743 16.15 6.14 -25.86
CA ALA A 743 17.58 5.87 -26.02
C ALA A 743 17.85 4.56 -26.78
N CYS A 744 16.84 3.69 -26.92
CA CYS A 744 16.85 2.49 -27.78
C CYS A 744 17.93 1.45 -27.45
N THR A 745 18.53 1.54 -26.26
CA THR A 745 19.46 0.57 -25.68
C THR A 745 18.79 -0.78 -25.39
N GLN A 746 17.49 -0.74 -25.09
CA GLN A 746 16.64 -1.90 -24.84
C GLN A 746 15.44 -1.97 -25.80
N ARG A 747 14.65 -3.04 -25.68
CA ARG A 747 13.50 -3.33 -26.55
C ARG A 747 12.28 -2.46 -26.18
N LEU A 748 12.09 -1.35 -26.90
CA LEU A 748 11.04 -0.34 -26.67
C LEU A 748 9.61 -0.92 -26.49
N ASN A 749 9.12 -0.97 -25.25
CA ASN A 749 7.76 -1.43 -24.98
C ASN A 749 6.71 -0.34 -25.29
N MET A 750 6.08 -0.46 -26.47
CA MET A 750 5.03 0.47 -26.92
C MET A 750 3.82 0.60 -25.98
N ARG A 751 3.56 -0.37 -25.09
CA ARG A 751 2.50 -0.24 -24.07
C ARG A 751 2.88 0.79 -23.01
N ASP A 752 4.09 0.65 -22.48
CA ASP A 752 4.58 1.48 -21.38
C ASP A 752 4.91 2.88 -21.91
N PHE A 753 5.44 2.95 -23.14
CA PHE A 753 5.62 4.19 -23.89
C PHE A 753 4.29 4.95 -24.08
N LYS A 754 3.20 4.25 -24.44
CA LYS A 754 1.86 4.86 -24.52
C LYS A 754 1.47 5.47 -23.16
N ILE A 755 1.62 4.73 -22.07
CA ILE A 755 1.26 5.17 -20.71
C ILE A 755 2.08 6.42 -20.32
N ALA A 756 3.37 6.44 -20.61
CA ALA A 756 4.24 7.59 -20.33
C ALA A 756 3.84 8.84 -21.14
N ILE A 757 3.47 8.69 -22.41
CA ILE A 757 2.97 9.79 -23.24
C ILE A 757 1.59 10.29 -22.78
N GLU A 758 0.68 9.41 -22.35
CA GLU A 758 -0.59 9.81 -21.74
C GLU A 758 -0.39 10.50 -20.37
N LYS A 759 0.65 10.11 -19.62
CA LYS A 759 1.05 10.77 -18.37
C LYS A 759 1.61 12.18 -18.61
N LEU A 760 2.46 12.38 -19.62
CA LEU A 760 2.93 13.72 -20.00
C LEU A 760 1.78 14.63 -20.47
N ARG A 761 0.88 14.09 -21.31
CA ARG A 761 -0.32 14.81 -21.80
C ARG A 761 -1.26 15.26 -20.67
N THR A 762 -1.30 14.53 -19.55
CA THR A 762 -2.15 14.84 -18.38
C THR A 762 -1.46 15.68 -17.31
N LEU A 763 -0.12 15.72 -17.26
CA LEU A 763 0.63 16.54 -16.31
C LEU A 763 0.79 18.00 -16.78
N ASP A 764 1.27 18.22 -18.02
CA ASP A 764 1.30 19.55 -18.65
C ASP A 764 1.21 19.40 -20.17
N TYR A 765 0.00 19.57 -20.70
CA TYR A 765 -0.26 19.50 -22.14
C TYR A 765 0.50 20.56 -22.95
N SER A 766 0.71 21.76 -22.39
CA SER A 766 1.38 22.87 -23.08
C SER A 766 2.87 22.60 -23.26
N ARG A 767 3.54 22.11 -22.20
CA ARG A 767 4.94 21.67 -22.25
C ARG A 767 5.08 20.41 -23.10
N TYR A 768 4.16 19.44 -22.97
CA TYR A 768 4.11 18.26 -23.84
C TYR A 768 4.05 18.62 -25.32
N LYS A 769 3.19 19.57 -25.71
CA LYS A 769 3.00 19.95 -27.11
C LYS A 769 4.26 20.57 -27.74
N LYS A 770 5.13 21.20 -26.94
CA LYS A 770 6.45 21.69 -27.38
C LYS A 770 7.43 20.53 -27.62
N SER A 771 7.40 19.49 -26.78
CA SER A 771 8.28 18.30 -26.88
C SER A 771 7.82 17.23 -27.88
N GLU A 772 6.54 17.20 -28.28
CA GLU A 772 5.95 16.14 -29.12
C GLU A 772 6.72 15.91 -30.44
N LYS A 773 7.29 16.97 -31.03
CA LYS A 773 8.14 16.89 -32.22
C LYS A 773 9.40 16.07 -31.95
N THR A 774 10.16 16.41 -30.91
CA THR A 774 11.41 15.70 -30.53
C THR A 774 11.13 14.25 -30.16
N ILE A 775 10.07 14.00 -29.38
CA ILE A 775 9.60 12.66 -28.99
C ILE A 775 9.33 11.80 -30.24
N THR A 776 8.60 12.33 -31.22
CA THR A 776 8.24 11.57 -32.43
C THR A 776 9.40 11.40 -33.42
N GLN A 777 10.37 12.32 -33.45
CA GLN A 777 11.62 12.16 -34.20
C GLN A 777 12.51 11.07 -33.60
N ASN A 778 12.71 11.08 -32.27
CA ASN A 778 13.49 10.05 -31.58
C ASN A 778 12.82 8.67 -31.72
N LEU A 779 11.49 8.61 -31.60
CA LEU A 779 10.71 7.37 -31.79
C LEU A 779 10.88 6.79 -33.20
N ALA A 780 10.84 7.65 -34.23
CA ALA A 780 11.08 7.24 -35.61
C ALA A 780 12.49 6.65 -35.80
N SER A 781 13.51 7.30 -35.22
CA SER A 781 14.89 6.79 -35.19
C SER A 781 14.99 5.42 -34.49
N CYS A 782 14.34 5.29 -33.34
CA CYS A 782 14.28 4.05 -32.56
C CYS A 782 13.75 2.86 -33.38
N ILE A 783 12.66 3.09 -34.11
CA ILE A 783 12.02 2.07 -34.96
C ILE A 783 12.93 1.67 -36.13
N VAL A 784 13.68 2.61 -36.72
CA VAL A 784 14.70 2.30 -37.74
C VAL A 784 15.80 1.41 -37.17
N THR A 785 16.37 1.76 -36.01
CA THR A 785 17.43 0.98 -35.34
C THR A 785 16.96 -0.41 -34.96
N MET A 786 15.79 -0.53 -34.32
CA MET A 786 15.17 -1.83 -34.01
C MET A 786 14.94 -2.68 -35.27
N GLY A 787 14.59 -2.04 -36.41
CA GLY A 787 14.38 -2.72 -37.68
C GLY A 787 15.61 -3.44 -38.22
N GLN A 788 16.82 -3.01 -37.86
CA GLN A 788 18.08 -3.69 -38.24
C GLN A 788 18.26 -5.03 -37.50
N VAL A 789 17.68 -5.15 -36.30
CA VAL A 789 17.78 -6.33 -35.43
C VAL A 789 16.57 -7.25 -35.61
N SER A 790 15.35 -6.69 -35.55
CA SER A 790 14.08 -7.40 -35.68
C SER A 790 13.08 -6.60 -36.53
N PRO A 791 13.02 -6.83 -37.86
CA PRO A 791 12.13 -6.11 -38.76
C PRO A 791 10.65 -6.19 -38.36
N ASP A 792 10.18 -7.37 -37.95
CA ASP A 792 8.76 -7.56 -37.63
C ASP A 792 8.35 -6.84 -36.34
N TYR A 793 9.23 -6.81 -35.34
CA TYR A 793 8.98 -6.02 -34.14
C TYR A 793 8.96 -4.51 -34.42
N ALA A 794 9.82 -4.04 -35.33
CA ALA A 794 9.78 -2.65 -35.78
C ALA A 794 8.49 -2.32 -36.55
N LYS A 795 7.92 -3.26 -37.32
CA LYS A 795 6.62 -3.07 -38.00
C LYS A 795 5.49 -2.89 -36.98
N ASP A 796 5.45 -3.74 -35.95
CA ASP A 796 4.48 -3.61 -34.85
C ASP A 796 4.68 -2.30 -34.08
N ALA A 797 5.94 -1.95 -33.76
CA ALA A 797 6.26 -0.69 -33.08
C ALA A 797 5.80 0.53 -33.90
N LYS A 798 6.05 0.55 -35.21
CA LYS A 798 5.52 1.58 -36.14
C LYS A 798 4.00 1.65 -36.11
N ARG A 799 3.31 0.50 -36.11
CA ARG A 799 1.85 0.43 -36.05
C ARG A 799 1.30 1.05 -34.76
N TYR A 800 1.87 0.72 -33.59
CA TYR A 800 1.48 1.34 -32.33
C TYR A 800 1.84 2.84 -32.25
N ALA A 801 2.99 3.24 -32.81
CA ALA A 801 3.39 4.64 -32.86
C ALA A 801 2.40 5.50 -33.68
N LEU A 802 1.90 4.99 -34.81
CA LEU A 802 0.89 5.65 -35.63
C LEU A 802 -0.51 5.70 -34.97
N LEU A 803 -0.81 4.81 -34.02
CA LEU A 803 -2.01 4.90 -33.19
C LEU A 803 -1.89 5.96 -32.08
N LEU A 804 -0.67 6.21 -31.59
CA LEU A 804 -0.39 7.16 -30.50
C LEU A 804 -0.16 8.60 -30.99
N PHE A 805 0.41 8.74 -32.20
CA PHE A 805 0.65 10.00 -32.90
C PHE A 805 0.08 9.88 -34.32
N LYS A 806 -1.24 9.95 -34.42
CA LYS A 806 -1.97 9.86 -35.69
C LYS A 806 -1.43 10.88 -36.69
N ASP A 807 -1.28 10.45 -37.94
CA ASP A 807 -0.88 11.26 -39.10
C ASP A 807 0.51 11.97 -38.96
N ASN A 808 1.36 11.53 -38.02
CA ASN A 808 2.70 12.11 -37.82
C ASN A 808 3.65 11.75 -38.98
N PRO A 809 4.30 12.73 -39.64
CA PRO A 809 5.11 12.48 -40.83
C PRO A 809 6.43 11.76 -40.54
N ALA A 810 7.07 12.03 -39.41
CA ALA A 810 8.36 11.42 -39.04
C ALA A 810 8.22 9.91 -38.82
N ILE A 811 7.16 9.48 -38.12
CA ILE A 811 6.86 8.06 -37.92
C ILE A 811 6.38 7.43 -39.24
N THR A 812 5.55 8.13 -40.02
CA THR A 812 5.01 7.62 -41.29
C THR A 812 6.11 7.32 -42.31
N SER A 813 7.15 8.16 -42.40
CA SER A 813 8.26 8.01 -43.35
C SER A 813 9.25 6.87 -43.04
N VAL A 814 9.18 6.25 -41.86
CA VAL A 814 10.11 5.16 -41.46
C VAL A 814 10.01 3.95 -42.40
N VAL A 815 11.10 3.63 -43.11
CA VAL A 815 11.23 2.44 -43.97
C VAL A 815 12.02 1.35 -43.24
N ILE A 816 11.37 0.21 -42.98
CA ILE A 816 11.97 -0.95 -42.32
C ILE A 816 12.42 -1.95 -43.40
N LYS A 817 13.73 -2.20 -43.51
CA LYS A 817 14.29 -3.19 -44.45
C LYS A 817 14.15 -4.59 -43.88
N GLU A 818 13.62 -5.53 -44.66
CA GLU A 818 13.50 -6.93 -44.23
C GLU A 818 14.86 -7.64 -44.27
N LYS A 819 15.17 -8.37 -43.19
CA LYS A 819 16.42 -9.10 -43.02
C LYS A 819 16.24 -10.54 -43.51
N ASP A 820 17.06 -10.97 -44.46
CA ASP A 820 16.96 -12.35 -44.98
C ASP A 820 17.29 -13.36 -43.87
N GLY A 821 16.36 -14.30 -43.62
CA GLY A 821 16.55 -15.36 -42.63
C GLY A 821 17.67 -16.34 -43.01
N CYS A 822 17.86 -16.58 -44.30
CA CYS A 822 18.92 -17.45 -44.84
C CYS A 822 20.21 -16.66 -45.06
N ARG A 823 20.78 -16.11 -43.99
CA ARG A 823 22.00 -15.29 -44.03
C ARG A 823 23.28 -16.12 -43.94
N LEU A 824 24.38 -15.62 -44.52
CA LEU A 824 25.70 -16.26 -44.47
C LEU A 824 26.20 -16.54 -43.03
N SER A 825 25.79 -15.73 -42.04
CA SER A 825 26.22 -15.90 -40.64
C SER A 825 25.71 -17.17 -39.94
N ILE A 826 24.91 -18.01 -40.61
CA ILE A 826 24.50 -19.34 -40.11
C ILE A 826 24.99 -20.50 -41.00
N ALA A 827 25.88 -20.22 -41.96
CA ALA A 827 26.45 -21.22 -42.86
C ALA A 827 27.17 -22.34 -42.09
N GLY A 828 26.83 -23.59 -42.39
CA GLY A 828 27.38 -24.78 -41.75
C GLY A 828 26.88 -25.03 -40.31
N LEU A 829 26.08 -24.13 -39.73
CA LEU A 829 25.59 -24.26 -38.35
C LEU A 829 24.29 -25.06 -38.23
N GLY A 830 23.68 -25.51 -39.33
CA GLY A 830 22.33 -26.08 -39.39
C GLY A 830 22.08 -27.35 -38.57
N ALA A 831 23.12 -27.96 -38.00
CA ALA A 831 23.01 -29.02 -37.01
C ALA A 831 22.73 -28.51 -35.58
N ARG A 832 23.11 -27.26 -35.25
CA ARG A 832 23.09 -26.65 -33.88
C ARG A 832 21.70 -26.17 -33.43
N GLY A 833 20.63 -26.83 -33.86
CA GLY A 833 19.25 -26.57 -33.42
C GLY A 833 18.48 -25.51 -34.22
N SER A 834 17.30 -25.15 -33.71
CA SER A 834 16.28 -24.37 -34.43
C SER A 834 16.65 -22.92 -34.76
N ARG A 835 17.65 -22.34 -34.07
CA ARG A 835 18.17 -20.98 -34.33
C ARG A 835 19.13 -20.92 -35.52
N ALA A 836 19.54 -22.06 -36.07
CA ALA A 836 20.49 -22.19 -37.18
C ALA A 836 19.85 -22.72 -38.48
N VAL A 837 18.52 -22.73 -38.56
CA VAL A 837 17.75 -23.02 -39.78
C VAL A 837 16.94 -21.79 -40.18
N CYS A 838 16.65 -21.65 -41.47
CA CYS A 838 15.81 -20.57 -42.00
C CYS A 838 14.55 -21.11 -42.70
N LYS A 839 13.53 -20.25 -42.81
CA LYS A 839 12.29 -20.47 -43.57
C LYS A 839 11.85 -19.15 -44.16
N ASP A 840 11.29 -19.17 -45.36
CA ASP A 840 10.65 -17.98 -45.95
C ASP A 840 9.15 -17.95 -45.63
N THR A 841 8.60 -16.76 -45.42
CA THR A 841 7.17 -16.53 -45.23
C THR A 841 6.45 -16.57 -46.58
N LEU A 842 5.30 -17.25 -46.64
CA LEU A 842 4.46 -17.29 -47.83
C LEU A 842 3.49 -16.09 -47.82
N LYS A 843 3.42 -15.31 -48.91
CA LYS A 843 2.44 -14.21 -49.06
C LYS A 843 0.98 -14.66 -48.91
N VAL A 844 0.69 -15.95 -49.08
CA VAL A 844 -0.65 -16.56 -48.93
C VAL A 844 -0.91 -17.16 -47.54
N GLY A 845 -0.03 -16.85 -46.57
CA GLY A 845 -0.02 -17.43 -45.21
C GLY A 845 0.75 -18.75 -45.13
N GLY A 846 1.48 -18.93 -44.03
CA GLY A 846 2.35 -20.09 -43.78
C GLY A 846 3.84 -19.84 -44.06
N THR A 847 4.64 -20.90 -44.00
CA THR A 847 6.08 -20.85 -44.29
C THR A 847 6.48 -21.90 -45.33
N GLY A 848 7.54 -21.60 -46.08
CA GLY A 848 8.17 -22.53 -47.03
C GLY A 848 8.95 -23.67 -46.33
N PRO A 849 9.75 -24.42 -47.09
CA PRO A 849 10.58 -25.49 -46.55
C PRO A 849 11.53 -25.03 -45.42
N THR A 850 11.92 -25.97 -44.56
CA THR A 850 12.96 -25.70 -43.55
C THR A 850 14.33 -25.88 -44.20
N MET A 851 15.14 -24.85 -44.17
CA MET A 851 16.40 -24.77 -44.92
C MET A 851 17.60 -24.69 -43.96
N VAL A 852 18.73 -25.29 -44.36
CA VAL A 852 20.06 -25.06 -43.77
C VAL A 852 20.91 -24.25 -44.75
N VAL A 853 21.79 -23.39 -44.25
CA VAL A 853 22.74 -22.65 -45.09
C VAL A 853 24.04 -23.46 -45.19
N ILE A 854 24.46 -23.74 -46.42
CA ILE A 854 25.66 -24.52 -46.76
C ILE A 854 26.81 -23.54 -47.05
N PRO A 855 27.99 -23.70 -46.44
CA PRO A 855 29.15 -22.85 -46.72
C PRO A 855 29.67 -23.12 -48.13
N GLY A 856 30.19 -22.08 -48.78
CA GLY A 856 30.79 -22.19 -50.10
C GLY A 856 32.15 -22.92 -50.10
N SER A 857 32.66 -23.14 -51.30
CA SER A 857 34.01 -23.59 -51.61
C SER A 857 34.46 -22.95 -52.93
N ASP A 858 35.73 -23.11 -53.32
CA ASP A 858 36.37 -22.47 -54.48
C ASP A 858 35.62 -22.65 -55.81
N LYS A 859 34.71 -23.65 -55.88
CA LYS A 859 33.94 -24.01 -57.08
C LYS A 859 32.42 -23.96 -56.87
N ILE A 860 31.95 -23.55 -55.69
CA ILE A 860 30.52 -23.53 -55.31
C ILE A 860 30.23 -22.34 -54.37
N LYS A 861 29.44 -21.34 -54.81
CA LYS A 861 28.97 -20.25 -53.93
C LYS A 861 28.15 -20.81 -52.76
N ALA A 862 28.08 -20.10 -51.63
CA ALA A 862 27.21 -20.50 -50.52
C ALA A 862 25.72 -20.43 -50.91
N PHE A 863 24.92 -21.41 -50.47
CA PHE A 863 23.49 -21.54 -50.80
C PHE A 863 22.68 -22.04 -49.60
N ALA A 864 21.36 -21.83 -49.62
CA ALA A 864 20.46 -22.50 -48.68
C ALA A 864 19.84 -23.75 -49.33
N ILE A 865 19.72 -24.87 -48.62
CA ILE A 865 19.12 -26.11 -49.12
C ILE A 865 18.13 -26.70 -48.11
N GLY A 866 17.14 -27.45 -48.60
CA GLY A 866 16.19 -28.18 -47.76
C GLY A 866 16.88 -29.07 -46.73
N LYS A 867 16.56 -28.85 -45.44
CA LYS A 867 16.99 -29.72 -44.35
C LYS A 867 16.47 -31.16 -44.52
N TYR A 868 15.29 -31.28 -45.12
CA TYR A 868 14.56 -32.51 -45.40
C TYR A 868 14.16 -32.56 -46.88
N GLU A 869 13.73 -33.72 -47.37
CA GLU A 869 12.98 -33.84 -48.64
C GLU A 869 11.69 -32.99 -48.58
N VAL A 870 11.16 -32.55 -49.73
CA VAL A 870 9.83 -31.90 -49.75
C VAL A 870 8.77 -32.94 -49.40
N SER A 871 7.95 -32.64 -48.39
CA SER A 871 6.92 -33.55 -47.90
C SER A 871 5.59 -33.38 -48.64
N ILE A 872 4.76 -34.44 -48.62
CA ILE A 872 3.39 -34.40 -49.15
C ILE A 872 2.58 -33.23 -48.55
N SER A 873 2.77 -32.90 -47.26
CA SER A 873 2.15 -31.72 -46.66
C SER A 873 2.53 -30.40 -47.33
N GLN A 874 3.78 -30.22 -47.75
CA GLN A 874 4.28 -29.00 -48.38
C GLN A 874 3.84 -28.89 -49.84
N TYR A 875 3.83 -30.01 -50.57
CA TYR A 875 3.29 -30.05 -51.94
C TYR A 875 1.78 -29.82 -51.96
N ASN A 876 1.04 -30.38 -50.99
CA ASN A 876 -0.41 -30.15 -50.88
C ASN A 876 -0.76 -28.71 -50.49
N VAL A 877 0.12 -27.94 -49.81
CA VAL A 877 -0.10 -26.49 -49.61
C VAL A 877 -0.10 -25.76 -50.96
N TYR A 878 0.81 -26.11 -51.87
CA TYR A 878 0.80 -25.60 -53.24
C TYR A 878 -0.50 -25.97 -53.95
N CYS A 879 -0.84 -27.25 -54.11
CA CYS A 879 -2.05 -27.67 -54.82
C CYS A 879 -3.33 -27.00 -54.28
N ASN A 880 -3.47 -26.92 -52.95
CA ASN A 880 -4.65 -26.30 -52.32
C ASN A 880 -4.73 -24.78 -52.50
N LYS A 881 -3.59 -24.07 -52.63
CA LYS A 881 -3.51 -22.61 -52.78
C LYS A 881 -3.42 -22.13 -54.23
N SER A 882 -2.81 -22.91 -55.13
CA SER A 882 -2.68 -22.60 -56.55
C SER A 882 -3.84 -23.12 -57.40
N LYS A 883 -4.53 -24.17 -56.93
CA LYS A 883 -5.51 -24.98 -57.68
C LYS A 883 -4.95 -25.68 -58.94
N ALA A 884 -3.64 -25.64 -59.17
CA ALA A 884 -2.97 -26.19 -60.34
C ALA A 884 -2.74 -27.72 -60.29
N CYS A 885 -3.09 -28.38 -59.18
CA CYS A 885 -3.04 -29.83 -59.01
C CYS A 885 -4.07 -30.30 -57.99
N LYS A 886 -4.43 -31.60 -58.02
CA LYS A 886 -5.19 -32.25 -56.96
C LYS A 886 -4.25 -32.53 -55.78
N ALA A 887 -4.69 -32.29 -54.55
CA ALA A 887 -3.91 -32.62 -53.36
C ALA A 887 -3.84 -34.14 -53.17
N ILE A 888 -2.63 -34.66 -52.88
CA ILE A 888 -2.39 -36.08 -52.67
C ILE A 888 -3.04 -36.53 -51.36
N SER A 889 -4.02 -37.43 -51.47
CA SER A 889 -4.70 -38.13 -50.37
C SER A 889 -4.20 -39.57 -50.23
N GLY A 890 -4.71 -40.32 -49.25
CA GLY A 890 -4.33 -41.72 -48.98
C GLY A 890 -2.94 -41.92 -48.36
N ARG A 891 -1.93 -41.18 -48.79
CA ARG A 891 -0.55 -41.23 -48.27
C ARG A 891 -0.35 -40.33 -47.05
N SER A 892 0.51 -40.75 -46.12
CA SER A 892 0.81 -39.99 -44.91
C SER A 892 1.49 -38.65 -45.23
N LYS A 893 0.90 -37.54 -44.74
CA LYS A 893 1.33 -36.15 -44.99
C LYS A 893 2.79 -35.83 -44.61
N ARG A 894 3.46 -36.70 -43.84
CA ARG A 894 4.86 -36.56 -43.37
C ARG A 894 5.89 -37.31 -44.22
N LEU A 895 5.46 -38.09 -45.20
CA LEU A 895 6.34 -38.75 -46.17
C LEU A 895 6.89 -37.74 -47.19
N PRO A 896 8.03 -38.03 -47.86
CA PRO A 896 8.46 -37.28 -49.04
C PRO A 896 7.37 -37.37 -50.12
N VAL A 897 7.26 -36.31 -50.93
CA VAL A 897 6.49 -36.39 -52.17
C VAL A 897 7.33 -37.13 -53.21
N THR A 898 6.77 -38.22 -53.70
CA THR A 898 7.24 -39.05 -54.82
C THR A 898 6.03 -39.39 -55.68
N ASP A 899 6.21 -39.99 -56.86
CA ASP A 899 5.15 -40.27 -57.84
C ASP A 899 4.57 -38.98 -58.46
N ILE A 900 5.47 -38.05 -58.82
CA ILE A 900 5.19 -36.79 -59.52
C ILE A 900 6.26 -36.50 -60.58
N SER A 901 5.90 -35.76 -61.62
CA SER A 901 6.78 -35.43 -62.76
C SER A 901 7.70 -34.22 -62.52
N LEU A 902 8.79 -34.12 -63.29
CA LEU A 902 9.67 -32.93 -63.31
C LEU A 902 8.92 -31.63 -63.66
N ALA A 903 7.86 -31.71 -64.47
CA ALA A 903 7.00 -30.57 -64.80
C ALA A 903 6.24 -30.07 -63.56
N GLU A 904 5.66 -30.97 -62.76
CA GLU A 904 4.99 -30.65 -61.50
C GLU A 904 5.96 -30.10 -60.44
N VAL A 905 7.14 -30.70 -60.31
CA VAL A 905 8.23 -30.20 -59.46
C VAL A 905 8.63 -28.77 -59.87
N THR A 906 8.74 -28.50 -61.18
CA THR A 906 9.04 -27.17 -61.71
C THR A 906 7.91 -26.17 -61.43
N ASN A 907 6.65 -26.58 -61.55
CA ASN A 907 5.50 -25.73 -61.23
C ASN A 907 5.43 -25.39 -59.72
N TYR A 908 5.74 -26.35 -58.85
CA TYR A 908 5.89 -26.13 -57.41
C TYR A 908 6.99 -25.10 -57.09
N ILE A 909 8.16 -25.23 -57.73
CA ILE A 909 9.30 -24.30 -57.61
C ILE A 909 8.94 -22.88 -58.05
N ASN A 910 8.27 -22.76 -59.20
CA ASN A 910 7.86 -21.48 -59.77
C ASN A 910 6.83 -20.78 -58.86
N TRP A 911 5.85 -21.53 -58.36
CA TRP A 911 4.87 -21.02 -57.39
C TRP A 911 5.55 -20.58 -56.10
N LEU A 912 6.39 -21.42 -55.49
CA LEU A 912 7.07 -21.11 -54.23
C LEU A 912 7.96 -19.86 -54.37
N SER A 913 8.65 -19.73 -55.50
CA SER A 913 9.48 -18.55 -55.79
C SER A 913 8.64 -17.27 -55.91
N LYS A 914 7.54 -17.32 -56.67
CA LYS A 914 6.59 -16.19 -56.83
C LYS A 914 5.93 -15.79 -55.51
N THR A 915 5.59 -16.77 -54.67
CA THR A 915 4.89 -16.57 -53.38
C THR A 915 5.80 -16.08 -52.25
N THR A 916 7.10 -16.41 -52.28
CA THR A 916 8.09 -15.93 -51.30
C THR A 916 8.83 -14.66 -51.75
N GLY A 917 8.95 -14.42 -53.06
CA GLY A 917 9.86 -13.42 -53.61
C GLY A 917 11.34 -13.84 -53.55
N LYS A 918 11.63 -15.13 -53.37
CA LYS A 918 12.98 -15.71 -53.32
C LYS A 918 13.16 -16.70 -54.47
N LYS A 919 14.40 -16.88 -54.93
CA LYS A 919 14.71 -17.77 -56.06
C LYS A 919 14.97 -19.20 -55.58
N TYR A 920 14.00 -20.09 -55.78
CA TYR A 920 14.15 -21.52 -55.54
C TYR A 920 14.44 -22.29 -56.84
N ARG A 921 15.06 -23.47 -56.71
CA ARG A 921 15.39 -24.40 -57.80
C ARG A 921 15.72 -25.79 -57.25
N LEU A 922 15.82 -26.80 -58.12
CA LEU A 922 16.51 -28.04 -57.77
C LEU A 922 18.03 -27.78 -57.59
N PRO A 923 18.71 -28.51 -56.71
CA PRO A 923 20.17 -28.52 -56.64
C PRO A 923 20.80 -28.99 -57.97
N HIS A 924 21.97 -28.46 -58.31
CA HIS A 924 22.88 -29.11 -59.24
C HIS A 924 23.61 -30.26 -58.56
N LYS A 925 23.97 -31.30 -59.32
CA LYS A 925 24.72 -32.48 -58.82
C LYS A 925 25.90 -32.13 -57.89
N ARG A 926 26.68 -31.09 -58.21
CA ARG A 926 27.85 -30.65 -57.40
C ARG A 926 27.43 -30.04 -56.06
N GLU A 927 26.40 -29.21 -56.04
CA GLU A 927 25.85 -28.60 -54.82
C GLU A 927 25.24 -29.68 -53.91
N TRP A 928 24.55 -30.65 -54.50
CA TRP A 928 23.97 -31.77 -53.76
C TRP A 928 25.03 -32.58 -53.03
N ILE A 929 26.04 -33.07 -53.75
CA ILE A 929 27.10 -33.90 -53.19
C ILE A 929 27.86 -33.13 -52.10
N HIS A 930 28.16 -31.85 -52.32
CA HIS A 930 28.79 -30.96 -51.32
C HIS A 930 27.95 -30.85 -50.05
N ALA A 931 26.65 -30.53 -50.17
CA ALA A 931 25.74 -30.43 -49.03
C ALA A 931 25.53 -31.76 -48.28
N ALA A 932 25.51 -32.88 -49.00
CA ALA A 932 25.29 -34.22 -48.46
C ALA A 932 26.53 -34.78 -47.73
N GLN A 933 27.72 -34.59 -48.31
CA GLN A 933 28.99 -35.04 -47.73
C GLN A 933 29.39 -34.22 -46.50
N SER A 934 29.28 -32.89 -46.54
CA SER A 934 29.61 -31.98 -45.43
C SER A 934 31.07 -32.13 -44.92
N LYS A 935 31.38 -31.70 -43.69
CA LYS A 935 32.70 -31.93 -43.06
C LYS A 935 32.85 -33.39 -42.60
N GLY A 936 33.07 -34.29 -43.56
CA GLY A 936 33.38 -35.70 -43.36
C GLY A 936 32.28 -36.65 -43.85
N ASN A 937 32.63 -37.56 -44.75
CA ASN A 937 31.73 -38.43 -45.54
C ASN A 937 31.02 -39.55 -44.73
N ARG A 938 30.73 -39.34 -43.44
CA ARG A 938 30.12 -40.34 -42.56
C ARG A 938 28.61 -40.42 -42.81
N LEU A 939 28.20 -41.38 -43.64
CA LEU A 939 26.80 -41.74 -43.87
C LEU A 939 26.07 -42.09 -42.56
N ASP A 940 24.75 -41.90 -42.54
CA ASP A 940 23.91 -42.43 -41.47
C ASP A 940 23.86 -43.97 -41.54
N SER A 941 24.28 -44.62 -40.46
CA SER A 941 24.16 -46.07 -40.26
C SER A 941 22.70 -46.53 -40.27
N ASN A 942 21.77 -45.64 -39.90
CA ASN A 942 20.34 -45.91 -39.82
C ASN A 942 19.52 -45.46 -41.04
N ARG A 943 20.16 -45.04 -42.14
CA ARG A 943 19.50 -44.65 -43.39
C ARG A 943 18.47 -45.67 -43.89
N ASN A 944 17.43 -45.17 -44.56
CA ASN A 944 16.35 -45.99 -45.12
C ASN A 944 16.74 -46.51 -46.50
N CYS A 945 17.38 -47.66 -46.54
CA CYS A 945 17.89 -48.37 -47.70
C CYS A 945 17.67 -49.87 -47.48
N GLN A 946 17.60 -50.66 -48.56
CA GLN A 946 17.24 -52.07 -48.46
C GLN A 946 18.38 -52.89 -47.84
N ILE A 947 18.08 -53.59 -46.75
CA ILE A 947 18.95 -54.60 -46.14
C ILE A 947 18.11 -55.79 -45.71
N SER A 948 18.54 -56.98 -46.12
CA SER A 948 18.07 -58.26 -45.63
C SER A 948 19.25 -59.01 -45.04
N SER A 949 19.25 -59.24 -43.72
CA SER A 949 20.32 -59.97 -43.03
C SER A 949 19.80 -60.57 -41.73
N ARG A 950 20.00 -61.88 -41.56
CA ARG A 950 19.69 -62.65 -40.33
C ARG A 950 18.30 -62.34 -39.73
N GLY A 951 17.26 -62.31 -40.57
CA GLY A 951 15.87 -62.08 -40.16
C GLY A 951 15.45 -60.61 -40.02
N ILE A 952 16.36 -59.64 -40.19
CA ILE A 952 16.02 -58.23 -40.24
C ILE A 952 15.82 -57.82 -41.71
N SER A 953 14.59 -57.47 -42.08
CA SER A 953 14.31 -56.64 -43.27
C SER A 953 14.16 -55.18 -42.86
N LYS A 954 14.70 -54.28 -43.68
CA LYS A 954 14.55 -52.83 -43.53
C LYS A 954 14.73 -52.19 -44.91
N GLY A 955 13.97 -51.12 -45.18
CA GLY A 955 13.99 -50.41 -46.46
C GLY A 955 12.81 -50.74 -47.38
N ASP A 956 11.75 -51.35 -46.88
CA ASP A 956 10.64 -51.82 -47.71
C ASP A 956 9.57 -50.74 -48.02
N GLU A 957 9.58 -49.61 -47.29
CA GLU A 957 8.70 -48.45 -47.54
C GLU A 957 9.37 -47.08 -47.32
N LEU A 958 8.72 -46.01 -47.80
CA LEU A 958 9.09 -44.62 -47.50
C LEU A 958 8.81 -44.25 -46.05
N ILE A 959 9.79 -43.68 -45.36
CA ILE A 959 9.64 -43.12 -44.01
C ILE A 959 9.43 -41.60 -44.03
N LYS A 960 9.11 -41.05 -42.84
CA LYS A 960 8.86 -39.62 -42.64
C LYS A 960 10.13 -38.82 -42.99
N THR A 961 9.99 -37.69 -43.68
CA THR A 961 11.14 -36.87 -44.13
C THR A 961 12.03 -36.35 -42.98
N THR A 962 11.52 -36.35 -41.75
CA THR A 962 12.22 -35.92 -40.54
C THR A 962 12.91 -37.07 -39.77
N THR A 963 12.80 -38.32 -40.23
CA THR A 963 13.38 -39.49 -39.56
C THR A 963 14.70 -39.88 -40.20
N GLY A 964 15.80 -39.70 -39.46
CA GLY A 964 17.17 -40.00 -39.89
C GLY A 964 18.18 -39.12 -39.16
N LYS A 965 19.47 -39.48 -39.17
CA LYS A 965 20.52 -38.66 -38.55
C LYS A 965 20.96 -37.54 -39.50
N GLN A 966 21.01 -36.31 -38.99
CA GLN A 966 21.55 -35.17 -39.75
C GLN A 966 23.07 -35.24 -39.90
N ASN A 967 23.60 -34.75 -41.04
CA ASN A 967 25.04 -34.54 -41.21
C ASN A 967 25.54 -33.27 -40.48
N THR A 968 26.83 -32.94 -40.59
CA THR A 968 27.45 -31.83 -39.83
C THR A 968 26.86 -30.45 -40.13
N TRP A 969 26.30 -30.24 -41.33
CA TRP A 969 25.62 -29.00 -41.73
C TRP A 969 24.10 -29.05 -41.53
N GLY A 970 23.58 -30.17 -41.01
CA GLY A 970 22.19 -30.34 -40.62
C GLY A 970 21.28 -30.94 -41.69
N VAL A 971 21.79 -31.45 -42.80
CA VAL A 971 20.99 -32.12 -43.85
C VAL A 971 20.60 -33.53 -43.38
N VAL A 972 19.33 -33.92 -43.54
CA VAL A 972 18.76 -35.24 -43.21
C VAL A 972 18.39 -35.98 -44.50
N ASN A 973 18.36 -37.32 -44.49
CA ASN A 973 18.01 -38.20 -45.62
C ASN A 973 18.85 -37.97 -46.89
N TYR A 974 20.13 -37.64 -46.72
CA TYR A 974 21.05 -37.26 -47.80
C TYR A 974 21.70 -38.47 -48.53
N ALA A 975 21.15 -39.69 -48.36
CA ALA A 975 21.72 -40.93 -48.87
C ALA A 975 20.71 -42.09 -49.05
N GLY A 976 19.46 -41.92 -48.64
CA GLY A 976 18.43 -42.96 -48.54
C GLY A 976 17.08 -42.35 -48.17
N ASN A 977 16.02 -43.16 -48.15
CA ASN A 977 14.59 -42.81 -48.16
C ASN A 977 14.02 -42.62 -49.57
N ALA A 978 13.97 -41.41 -50.10
CA ALA A 978 13.73 -41.16 -51.53
C ALA A 978 15.06 -40.79 -52.21
N GLN A 979 15.29 -41.28 -53.44
CA GLN A 979 16.36 -40.74 -54.28
C GLN A 979 15.92 -39.36 -54.81
N GLU A 980 16.83 -38.39 -54.96
CA GLU A 980 16.43 -36.98 -55.17
C GLU A 980 16.80 -36.44 -56.56
N LEU A 981 15.90 -35.67 -57.17
CA LEU A 981 16.16 -35.01 -58.45
C LEU A 981 17.21 -33.88 -58.34
N VAL A 982 18.24 -33.95 -59.18
CA VAL A 982 19.23 -32.88 -59.43
C VAL A 982 19.30 -32.49 -60.90
N TYR A 983 19.71 -31.25 -61.16
CA TYR A 983 20.13 -30.82 -62.49
C TYR A 983 21.57 -31.26 -62.80
N LEU A 984 21.75 -31.84 -63.99
CA LEU A 984 23.01 -31.99 -64.69
C LEU A 984 23.26 -30.78 -65.61
N SER A 985 24.39 -30.76 -66.31
CA SER A 985 24.66 -29.81 -67.39
C SER A 985 23.63 -29.95 -68.52
N GLY A 986 23.15 -28.82 -69.06
CA GLY A 986 22.27 -28.82 -70.25
C GLY A 986 20.82 -29.26 -70.00
N LYS A 987 20.19 -28.80 -68.91
CA LYS A 987 18.79 -29.07 -68.50
C LYS A 987 18.41 -30.55 -68.23
N LYS A 988 19.29 -31.52 -68.50
CA LYS A 988 19.10 -32.92 -68.13
C LYS A 988 19.02 -33.08 -66.59
N VAL A 989 18.28 -34.08 -66.12
CA VAL A 989 18.19 -34.43 -64.70
C VAL A 989 18.81 -35.81 -64.42
N ALA A 990 19.05 -36.08 -63.15
CA ALA A 990 19.39 -37.39 -62.62
C ALA A 990 18.79 -37.52 -61.20
N ALA A 991 18.64 -38.76 -60.73
CA ALA A 991 18.40 -39.03 -59.31
C ALA A 991 19.74 -39.23 -58.59
N VAL A 992 19.82 -38.81 -57.32
CA VAL A 992 21.03 -38.91 -56.48
C VAL A 992 20.70 -39.32 -55.06
N GLY A 993 21.67 -39.96 -54.40
CA GLY A 993 21.39 -40.78 -53.21
C GLY A 993 20.85 -42.15 -53.61
N GLY A 994 20.59 -43.02 -52.62
CA GLY A 994 19.72 -44.17 -52.81
C GLY A 994 18.29 -43.91 -52.35
N SER A 995 17.42 -44.88 -52.60
CA SER A 995 16.04 -44.94 -52.11
C SER A 995 15.87 -46.07 -51.09
N TYR A 996 14.67 -46.22 -50.53
CA TYR A 996 14.29 -47.36 -49.71
C TYR A 996 14.59 -48.70 -50.44
N GLN A 997 14.28 -48.80 -51.73
CA GLN A 997 14.55 -49.97 -52.58
C GLN A 997 16.02 -50.14 -53.02
N THR A 998 16.93 -49.26 -52.60
CA THR A 998 18.36 -49.34 -52.99
C THR A 998 19.14 -50.13 -51.96
N ALA A 999 19.85 -51.17 -52.38
CA ALA A 999 20.65 -52.02 -51.50
C ALA A 999 21.67 -51.22 -50.67
N MET A 1000 21.76 -51.54 -49.37
CA MET A 1000 22.44 -50.73 -48.34
C MET A 1000 23.91 -50.43 -48.64
N ASP A 1001 24.61 -51.33 -49.32
CA ASP A 1001 26.01 -51.21 -49.73
C ASP A 1001 26.23 -50.10 -50.78
N VAL A 1002 25.39 -50.05 -51.81
CA VAL A 1002 25.43 -49.01 -52.87
C VAL A 1002 24.62 -47.75 -52.51
N CYS A 1003 23.74 -47.83 -51.51
CA CYS A 1003 22.92 -46.71 -51.02
C CYS A 1003 23.77 -45.65 -50.30
N THR A 1004 24.41 -44.77 -51.07
CA THR A 1004 25.34 -43.73 -50.59
C THR A 1004 24.92 -42.34 -51.05
N SER A 1005 25.41 -41.29 -50.38
CA SER A 1005 25.19 -39.87 -50.77
C SER A 1005 25.80 -39.48 -52.12
N SER A 1006 26.60 -40.37 -52.72
CA SER A 1006 27.29 -40.17 -54.00
C SER A 1006 26.80 -41.13 -55.09
N ALA A 1007 25.80 -41.97 -54.80
CA ALA A 1007 25.09 -42.77 -55.79
C ALA A 1007 24.29 -41.87 -56.74
N ILE A 1008 24.21 -42.26 -58.02
CA ILE A 1008 23.60 -41.47 -59.10
C ILE A 1008 22.94 -42.41 -60.10
N THR A 1009 21.65 -42.19 -60.37
CA THR A 1009 20.85 -42.94 -61.34
C THR A 1009 20.42 -42.01 -62.47
N SER A 1010 20.53 -42.46 -63.73
CA SER A 1010 19.98 -41.71 -64.86
C SER A 1010 18.46 -41.60 -64.74
N HIS A 1011 17.88 -40.43 -64.99
CA HIS A 1011 16.44 -40.19 -64.78
C HIS A 1011 15.86 -39.34 -65.92
N THR A 1012 14.65 -39.67 -66.37
CA THR A 1012 14.00 -39.01 -67.52
C THR A 1012 13.18 -37.78 -67.14
N GLY A 1013 12.89 -37.58 -65.86
CA GLY A 1013 11.93 -36.59 -65.36
C GLY A 1013 10.48 -37.07 -65.32
N ASN A 1014 10.21 -38.34 -65.65
CA ASN A 1014 8.89 -38.96 -65.49
C ASN A 1014 8.57 -39.21 -64.00
N ALA A 1015 7.31 -39.41 -63.66
CA ALA A 1015 6.90 -39.80 -62.31
C ALA A 1015 7.31 -41.24 -61.99
N ASP A 1016 7.84 -41.47 -60.79
CA ASP A 1016 8.05 -42.80 -60.23
C ASP A 1016 7.94 -42.79 -58.69
N LYS A 1017 7.75 -43.96 -58.08
CA LYS A 1017 7.42 -44.12 -56.65
C LYS A 1017 8.60 -43.88 -55.70
N ILE A 1018 9.85 -43.99 -56.15
CA ILE A 1018 11.06 -43.92 -55.31
C ILE A 1018 11.77 -42.57 -55.38
N THR A 1019 11.52 -41.79 -56.44
CA THR A 1019 12.14 -40.49 -56.66
C THR A 1019 11.33 -39.36 -56.04
N GLY A 1020 11.99 -38.58 -55.18
CA GLY A 1020 11.49 -37.32 -54.64
C GLY A 1020 12.41 -36.16 -55.01
N PHE A 1021 12.32 -35.07 -54.25
CA PHE A 1021 13.21 -33.91 -54.43
C PHE A 1021 13.32 -33.06 -53.17
N ARG A 1022 14.38 -32.24 -53.13
CA ARG A 1022 14.42 -31.04 -52.30
C ARG A 1022 14.94 -29.83 -53.06
N LEU A 1023 14.85 -28.67 -52.42
CA LEU A 1023 15.12 -27.39 -53.06
C LEU A 1023 16.39 -26.75 -52.55
N VAL A 1024 17.09 -26.09 -53.47
CA VAL A 1024 18.05 -25.02 -53.19
C VAL A 1024 17.33 -23.68 -53.32
N ARG A 1025 17.73 -22.73 -52.50
CA ARG A 1025 17.33 -21.32 -52.54
C ARG A 1025 18.61 -20.48 -52.59
N ASP A 1026 18.69 -19.63 -53.60
CA ASP A 1026 19.82 -18.73 -53.74
C ASP A 1026 19.81 -17.67 -52.61
N LEU A 1027 21.00 -17.21 -52.21
CA LEU A 1027 21.16 -16.19 -51.18
C LEU A 1027 21.13 -14.80 -51.82
N VAL A 1028 20.56 -13.82 -51.11
CA VAL A 1028 20.48 -12.43 -51.59
C VAL A 1028 21.75 -11.69 -51.16
N GLY A 1029 22.56 -11.25 -52.12
CA GLY A 1029 23.83 -10.54 -51.90
C GLY A 1029 25.04 -11.46 -51.74
N SER A 1030 25.55 -11.99 -52.86
CA SER A 1030 26.75 -12.84 -52.96
C SER A 1030 27.57 -12.55 -54.20
#